data_AF-A0A3N5GVB0-F1
#
_entry.id   AF-A0A3N5GVB0-F1
#
_cell.length_a   1.000
_cell.length_b   1.000
_cell.length_c   1.000
_cell.angle_alpha   90.00
_cell.angle_beta   90.00
_cell.angle_gamma   90.00
#
_symmetry.space_group_name_H-M   'P 1'
#
loop_
_entity.id
_entity.type
_entity.pdbx_description
1 polymer ?
#
loop_
_entity_poly.entity_id
_entity_poly.type
_entity_poly.pdbx_seq_one_letter_code
_entity_poly.pdbx_strand_id
1 'polypeptide(L)'
;EYTNAGTVEFLVDGEDIYFIEVNARLQVEHTITEQITDIDLVQAQLRIAEGRRLSDPEIGIADQSSIVPRGSAIQLRVTTEDPANSFLPDAGTIVAWRPATGFGIRLDGGNGYPNAYISRFYDSLLVKIIAFAPSFEGAIQKGLRALREFRIRGVKTNLSFLENVLGTETFRNGETFTHWVDDAPELFAPERRRDRGTKLLQYLGEVIVNGHPTIKSEQRRTSVEFVPARLPVVPQGAALPGTKQILEERGAEGLAAWVLQQNRTLLTDTTMRDAHQSLLATRVRTYDLLKIAPATAKLAPELFSLECWGGATFDTAYRFLNEDPWVRLRALRAAVPNLLLQMLIRGANAVGYTSYPDSLVEAFIDQAAEAGLDLFRVFDSLNDLESMEVSVERIRKTGKVAEVAMCYTGDVSNEKRPKYGLQYYADLARRIEDMGAHFLCIKDMAGLLRPRAAGMLLEKLRETVQLPIHLHTHDTSGNGIAAYLEAIDQGVHIVDCAFAPMAGLTSQPSLNALVSSLRGYPRDTQLTNKKLQPLADYWEDVREVYSPFECGLKSSTSEVYFHEIPGGQYSNLRPQVQEMGLLPRWNDVKYAFAVVNLLVGDIPKVTPSSKMVGDFAIFLLKNDLLVRRDTLEASAAATQSKVLADSSRLDFPVSVVEYFQGRIGMPPGGFPGELREAVLKGLPTVEGRPSASLPPFDLEGLQRKLGETVGRQIRQDEAISAALYPRVMADYFDAYGRYEDVSILDSPTYFYGLEVGQEIFVELEPGKTLVVQLSAVGKPDDRGMRTVYFALNGHARQVMVRDRSRAVAVQEARKVDRGNPEHVGASMPGTVIALHTKAGDRVDAGAPLVTLEAMKMETVVRAPRAGSVKELLPALKSAVQAGDLLAVVG
;
A
#
# COMPACT_ATOMS: atom_id res chain seq x y z
N GLU A 1 18.43 -22.26 -68.56
CA GLU A 1 17.01 -21.98 -68.83
C GLU A 1 16.21 -22.22 -67.56
N TYR A 2 16.07 -21.19 -66.71
CA TYR A 2 15.30 -21.30 -65.46
C TYR A 2 13.79 -21.33 -65.78
N THR A 3 13.01 -22.08 -65.00
CA THR A 3 11.55 -22.14 -65.15
C THR A 3 10.86 -21.97 -63.79
N ASN A 4 9.63 -21.47 -63.82
CA ASN A 4 8.84 -21.10 -62.63
C ASN A 4 9.46 -19.93 -61.83
N ALA A 5 9.02 -19.70 -60.59
CA ALA A 5 9.58 -18.67 -59.73
C ALA A 5 10.88 -19.12 -59.05
N GLY A 6 11.81 -18.20 -58.88
CA GLY A 6 13.06 -18.40 -58.15
C GLY A 6 13.65 -17.06 -57.74
N THR A 7 14.51 -17.10 -56.73
CA THR A 7 15.21 -15.90 -56.24
C THR A 7 16.70 -16.12 -56.36
N VAL A 8 17.40 -15.12 -56.90
CA VAL A 8 18.86 -15.08 -56.95
C VAL A 8 19.32 -14.13 -55.87
N GLU A 9 20.17 -14.61 -54.97
CA GLU A 9 20.65 -13.83 -53.84
C GLU A 9 22.07 -13.34 -54.07
N PHE A 10 22.33 -12.12 -53.58
CA PHE A 10 23.62 -11.45 -53.68
C PHE A 10 24.00 -10.81 -52.34
N LEU A 11 25.29 -10.78 -52.03
CA LEU A 11 25.87 -9.85 -51.06
C LEU A 11 26.33 -8.59 -51.79
N VAL A 12 26.13 -7.43 -51.17
CA VAL A 12 26.52 -6.12 -51.73
C VAL A 12 27.44 -5.44 -50.73
N ASP A 13 28.61 -4.98 -51.19
CA ASP A 13 29.56 -4.17 -50.42
C ASP A 13 29.98 -2.95 -51.27
N GLY A 14 29.54 -1.76 -50.86
CA GLY A 14 29.69 -0.56 -51.69
C GLY A 14 29.00 -0.72 -53.05
N GLU A 15 29.79 -0.69 -54.13
CA GLU A 15 29.32 -0.90 -55.51
C GLU A 15 29.52 -2.35 -56.00
N ASP A 16 30.20 -3.21 -55.23
CA ASP A 16 30.49 -4.59 -55.60
C ASP A 16 29.32 -5.53 -55.26
N ILE A 17 29.01 -6.45 -56.18
CA ILE A 17 27.90 -7.40 -56.08
C ILE A 17 28.43 -8.84 -56.22
N TYR A 18 28.20 -9.67 -55.20
CA TYR A 18 28.67 -11.04 -55.12
C TYR A 18 27.50 -12.01 -55.12
N PHE A 19 27.40 -12.86 -56.13
CA PHE A 19 26.41 -13.95 -56.16
C PHE A 19 26.67 -14.92 -55.00
N ILE A 20 25.60 -15.33 -54.30
CA ILE A 20 25.68 -16.34 -53.25
C ILE A 20 24.92 -17.62 -53.60
N GLU A 21 23.64 -17.53 -53.93
CA GLU A 21 22.80 -18.70 -54.19
C GLU A 21 21.59 -18.43 -55.08
N VAL A 22 20.94 -19.51 -55.53
CA VAL A 22 19.63 -19.48 -56.16
C VAL A 22 18.67 -20.31 -55.34
N ASN A 23 17.65 -19.65 -54.79
CA ASN A 23 16.49 -20.30 -54.20
C ASN A 23 15.52 -20.70 -55.31
N ALA A 24 15.58 -21.97 -55.73
CA ALA A 24 14.78 -22.53 -56.82
C ALA A 24 13.30 -22.81 -56.43
N ARG A 25 12.69 -21.87 -55.68
CA ARG A 25 11.34 -21.94 -55.13
C ARG A 25 10.85 -20.54 -54.74
N LEU A 26 9.57 -20.44 -54.40
CA LEU A 26 9.01 -19.25 -53.76
C LEU A 26 9.63 -19.05 -52.36
N GLN A 27 9.91 -17.79 -52.02
CA GLN A 27 10.39 -17.42 -50.71
C GLN A 27 9.26 -16.89 -49.82
N VAL A 28 9.49 -16.90 -48.51
CA VAL A 28 8.47 -16.49 -47.53
C VAL A 28 8.08 -15.01 -47.70
N GLU A 29 9.04 -14.19 -48.12
CA GLU A 29 8.98 -12.76 -48.41
C GLU A 29 8.48 -12.41 -49.81
N HIS A 30 8.00 -13.35 -50.62
CA HIS A 30 7.41 -13.02 -51.93
C HIS A 30 6.31 -11.95 -51.83
N THR A 31 5.58 -11.91 -50.71
CA THR A 31 4.47 -10.99 -50.46
C THR A 31 4.85 -9.52 -50.55
N ILE A 32 6.08 -9.13 -50.20
CA ILE A 32 6.51 -7.72 -50.36
C ILE A 32 6.70 -7.35 -51.83
N THR A 33 7.17 -8.30 -52.64
CA THR A 33 7.28 -8.12 -54.10
C THR A 33 5.90 -8.05 -54.75
N GLU A 34 4.95 -8.89 -54.32
CA GLU A 34 3.57 -8.81 -54.79
C GLU A 34 2.94 -7.45 -54.46
N GLN A 35 3.15 -6.93 -53.24
CA GLN A 35 2.58 -5.64 -52.84
C GLN A 35 3.09 -4.46 -53.66
N ILE A 36 4.33 -4.49 -54.13
CA ILE A 36 4.89 -3.38 -54.92
C ILE A 36 4.71 -3.56 -56.42
N THR A 37 4.50 -4.78 -56.91
CA THR A 37 4.34 -5.04 -58.35
C THR A 37 2.89 -5.27 -58.78
N ASP A 38 1.97 -5.52 -57.84
CA ASP A 38 0.61 -5.99 -58.09
C ASP A 38 0.54 -7.33 -58.87
N ILE A 39 1.62 -8.10 -58.86
CA ILE A 39 1.69 -9.43 -59.49
C ILE A 39 1.53 -10.50 -58.41
N ASP A 40 0.53 -11.38 -58.56
CA ASP A 40 0.37 -12.56 -57.70
C ASP A 40 1.34 -13.66 -58.15
N LEU A 41 2.41 -13.83 -57.37
CA LEU A 41 3.49 -14.75 -57.69
C LEU A 41 3.06 -16.19 -57.49
N VAL A 42 2.19 -16.48 -56.52
CA VAL A 42 1.68 -17.85 -56.29
C VAL A 42 0.82 -18.31 -57.46
N GLN A 43 -0.10 -17.44 -57.92
CA GLN A 43 -0.92 -17.69 -59.10
C GLN A 43 -0.05 -17.85 -60.35
N ALA A 44 0.93 -16.95 -60.55
CA ALA A 44 1.85 -17.04 -61.68
C ALA A 44 2.60 -18.37 -61.72
N GLN A 45 3.09 -18.87 -60.57
CA GLN A 45 3.76 -20.18 -60.50
C GLN A 45 2.86 -21.33 -60.98
N LEU A 46 1.58 -21.32 -60.60
CA LEU A 46 0.61 -22.34 -61.01
C LEU A 46 0.34 -22.25 -62.52
N ARG A 47 0.13 -21.04 -63.05
CA ARG A 47 -0.13 -20.83 -64.48
C ARG A 47 1.07 -21.22 -65.35
N ILE A 48 2.29 -20.89 -64.92
CA ILE A 48 3.51 -21.32 -65.62
C ILE A 48 3.61 -22.85 -65.62
N ALA A 49 3.29 -23.52 -64.50
CA ALA A 49 3.30 -24.98 -64.42
C ALA A 49 2.23 -25.64 -65.31
N GLU A 50 1.11 -24.96 -65.60
CA GLU A 50 0.12 -25.36 -66.60
C GLU A 50 0.58 -25.15 -68.06
N GLY A 51 1.79 -24.62 -68.28
CA GLY A 51 2.34 -24.32 -69.59
C GLY A 51 1.91 -22.97 -70.17
N ARG A 52 1.30 -22.09 -69.35
CA ARG A 52 0.94 -20.73 -69.76
C ARG A 52 2.20 -19.88 -69.94
N ARG A 53 2.13 -18.93 -70.88
CA ARG A 53 3.19 -17.92 -71.08
C ARG A 53 3.05 -16.80 -70.05
N LEU A 54 4.14 -16.14 -69.71
CA LEU A 54 4.14 -14.97 -68.80
C LEU A 54 3.18 -13.85 -69.26
N SER A 55 3.00 -13.70 -70.57
CA SER A 55 2.10 -12.71 -71.17
C SER A 55 0.61 -13.10 -71.12
N ASP A 56 0.27 -14.27 -70.58
CA ASP A 56 -1.14 -14.66 -70.40
C ASP A 56 -1.82 -13.62 -69.48
N PRO A 57 -3.05 -13.14 -69.79
CA PRO A 57 -3.74 -12.14 -68.97
C PRO A 57 -3.92 -12.53 -67.50
N GLU A 58 -3.89 -13.83 -67.18
CA GLU A 58 -3.96 -14.31 -65.79
C GLU A 58 -2.62 -14.22 -65.03
N ILE A 59 -1.49 -13.97 -65.72
CA ILE A 59 -0.17 -13.69 -65.13
C ILE A 59 0.18 -12.21 -65.27
N GLY A 60 -0.10 -11.62 -66.44
CA GLY A 60 -0.01 -10.18 -66.67
C GLY A 60 1.40 -9.64 -66.93
N ILE A 61 2.38 -10.47 -67.29
CA ILE A 61 3.76 -10.04 -67.55
C ILE A 61 4.06 -10.15 -69.06
N ALA A 62 3.71 -9.11 -69.82
CA ALA A 62 3.95 -9.10 -71.26
C ALA A 62 5.45 -9.01 -71.61
N ASP A 63 6.16 -8.13 -70.91
CA ASP A 63 7.61 -7.94 -70.98
C ASP A 63 8.15 -7.31 -69.68
N GLN A 64 9.47 -7.11 -69.60
CA GLN A 64 10.11 -6.54 -68.41
C GLN A 64 9.60 -5.13 -68.04
N SER A 65 9.11 -4.35 -69.02
CA SER A 65 8.59 -3.00 -68.77
C SER A 65 7.20 -3.00 -68.12
N SER A 66 6.53 -4.16 -68.12
CA SER A 66 5.26 -4.36 -67.41
C SER A 66 5.43 -4.36 -65.88
N ILE A 67 6.66 -4.57 -65.39
CA ILE A 67 6.97 -4.66 -63.96
C ILE A 67 7.41 -3.27 -63.47
N VAL A 68 6.50 -2.58 -62.77
CA VAL A 68 6.77 -1.26 -62.20
C VAL A 68 6.54 -1.30 -60.69
N PRO A 69 7.60 -1.28 -59.87
CA PRO A 69 7.48 -1.17 -58.42
C PRO A 69 6.75 0.12 -58.02
N ARG A 70 5.70 0.02 -57.23
CA ARG A 70 4.92 1.13 -56.68
C ARG A 70 5.06 1.16 -55.18
N GLY A 71 5.55 2.28 -54.63
CA GLY A 71 5.70 2.46 -53.19
C GLY A 71 6.71 1.51 -52.56
N SER A 72 6.45 1.13 -51.31
CA SER A 72 7.34 0.28 -50.52
C SER A 72 6.53 -0.66 -49.65
N ALA A 73 7.07 -1.86 -49.42
CA ALA A 73 6.47 -2.86 -48.56
C ALA A 73 7.49 -3.41 -47.57
N ILE A 74 7.04 -3.69 -46.34
CA ILE A 74 7.84 -4.27 -45.26
C ILE A 74 7.15 -5.53 -44.76
N GLN A 75 7.87 -6.64 -44.65
CA GLN A 75 7.37 -7.85 -44.02
C GLN A 75 7.96 -8.00 -42.61
N LEU A 76 7.10 -8.25 -41.63
CA LEU A 76 7.45 -8.53 -40.25
C LEU A 76 6.94 -9.93 -39.89
N ARG A 77 7.82 -10.80 -39.41
CA ARG A 77 7.44 -12.15 -38.98
C ARG A 77 7.24 -12.15 -37.47
N VAL A 78 6.00 -12.29 -37.02
CA VAL A 78 5.69 -12.42 -35.60
C VAL A 78 5.81 -13.87 -35.20
N THR A 79 6.72 -14.15 -34.26
CA THR A 79 7.07 -15.51 -33.80
C THR A 79 6.80 -15.68 -32.30
N THR A 80 6.88 -16.91 -31.80
CA THR A 80 6.89 -17.20 -30.33
C THR A 80 8.25 -17.08 -29.68
N GLU A 81 9.27 -16.60 -30.39
CA GLU A 81 10.62 -16.43 -29.86
C GLU A 81 10.63 -15.30 -28.83
N ASP A 82 11.26 -15.55 -27.67
CA ASP A 82 11.41 -14.54 -26.62
C ASP A 82 12.77 -13.83 -26.75
N PRO A 83 12.81 -12.55 -27.17
CA PRO A 83 14.06 -11.80 -27.29
C PRO A 83 14.82 -11.69 -25.95
N ALA A 84 14.11 -11.75 -24.81
CA ALA A 84 14.73 -11.71 -23.49
C ALA A 84 15.35 -13.05 -23.06
N ASN A 85 15.12 -14.12 -23.83
CA ASN A 85 15.61 -15.46 -23.56
C ASN A 85 16.28 -16.06 -24.81
N SER A 86 17.15 -15.28 -25.44
CA SER A 86 17.95 -15.68 -26.62
C SER A 86 17.12 -16.23 -27.77
N PHE A 87 15.94 -15.65 -28.00
CA PHE A 87 14.99 -16.04 -29.05
C PHE A 87 14.56 -17.52 -28.99
N LEU A 88 14.60 -18.14 -27.80
CA LEU A 88 14.04 -19.47 -27.63
C LEU A 88 12.53 -19.46 -27.91
N PRO A 89 12.01 -20.36 -28.78
CA PRO A 89 10.59 -20.45 -29.06
C PRO A 89 9.79 -20.87 -27.83
N ASP A 90 8.83 -20.05 -27.44
CA ASP A 90 7.84 -20.38 -26.42
C ASP A 90 6.74 -21.30 -26.98
N ALA A 91 6.11 -22.07 -26.10
CA ALA A 91 5.07 -23.02 -26.46
C ALA A 91 3.94 -23.00 -25.43
N GLY A 92 2.72 -23.21 -25.90
CA GLY A 92 1.54 -23.12 -25.06
C GLY A 92 0.31 -22.70 -25.85
N THR A 93 -0.76 -22.43 -25.12
CA THR A 93 -2.04 -22.04 -25.73
C THR A 93 -2.15 -20.53 -25.83
N ILE A 94 -2.49 -20.03 -27.03
CA ILE A 94 -2.84 -18.61 -27.22
C ILE A 94 -4.19 -18.33 -26.54
N VAL A 95 -4.18 -17.56 -25.45
CA VAL A 95 -5.39 -17.21 -24.68
C VAL A 95 -6.06 -15.93 -25.17
N ALA A 96 -5.34 -15.10 -25.93
CA ALA A 96 -5.93 -13.95 -26.61
C ALA A 96 -5.20 -13.66 -27.92
N TRP A 97 -5.97 -13.42 -28.98
CA TRP A 97 -5.48 -13.08 -30.32
C TRP A 97 -6.28 -11.91 -30.87
N ARG A 98 -5.64 -10.75 -31.03
CA ARG A 98 -6.23 -9.57 -31.67
C ARG A 98 -5.30 -9.12 -32.79
N PRO A 99 -5.64 -9.37 -34.06
CA PRO A 99 -4.83 -8.94 -35.19
C PRO A 99 -4.97 -7.42 -35.42
N ALA A 100 -3.93 -6.82 -36.00
CA ALA A 100 -4.01 -5.49 -36.59
C ALA A 100 -4.77 -5.55 -37.92
N THR A 101 -5.49 -4.49 -38.28
CA THR A 101 -6.26 -4.43 -39.54
C THR A 101 -6.15 -3.06 -40.20
N GLY A 102 -6.69 -2.90 -41.40
CA GLY A 102 -6.78 -1.60 -42.08
C GLY A 102 -5.94 -1.49 -43.36
N PHE A 103 -6.12 -0.38 -44.08
CA PHE A 103 -5.58 -0.18 -45.42
C PHE A 103 -4.05 -0.26 -45.49
N GLY A 104 -3.53 -1.10 -46.39
CA GLY A 104 -2.10 -1.36 -46.57
C GLY A 104 -1.50 -2.22 -45.45
N ILE A 105 -2.32 -2.99 -44.74
CA ILE A 105 -1.87 -4.15 -43.97
C ILE A 105 -2.44 -5.41 -44.59
N ARG A 106 -1.56 -6.31 -44.98
CA ARG A 106 -1.87 -7.69 -45.32
C ARG A 106 -1.36 -8.58 -44.19
N LEU A 107 -2.18 -9.56 -43.80
CA LEU A 107 -1.82 -10.57 -42.82
C LEU A 107 -1.87 -11.94 -43.47
N ASP A 108 -0.74 -12.64 -43.49
CA ASP A 108 -0.67 -14.04 -43.89
C ASP A 108 -0.45 -14.85 -42.61
N GLY A 109 -1.53 -15.45 -42.10
CA GLY A 109 -1.54 -16.20 -40.84
C GLY A 109 -0.95 -17.61 -40.98
N GLY A 110 -0.19 -18.03 -39.98
CA GLY A 110 0.22 -19.43 -39.76
C GLY A 110 -0.61 -20.06 -38.65
N ASN A 111 0.01 -20.31 -37.50
CA ASN A 111 -0.64 -20.95 -36.33
C ASN A 111 -1.31 -19.97 -35.34
N GLY A 112 -1.43 -18.69 -35.70
CA GLY A 112 -1.99 -17.66 -34.84
C GLY A 112 -3.51 -17.53 -34.92
N TYR A 113 -4.24 -18.13 -33.98
CA TYR A 113 -5.69 -17.94 -33.79
C TYR A 113 -6.10 -18.14 -32.32
N PRO A 114 -7.28 -17.68 -31.89
CA PRO A 114 -7.74 -17.88 -30.51
C PRO A 114 -7.74 -19.36 -30.12
N ASN A 115 -7.17 -19.69 -28.96
CA ASN A 115 -7.03 -21.04 -28.41
C ASN A 115 -6.12 -22.01 -29.22
N ALA A 116 -5.34 -21.51 -30.17
CA ALA A 116 -4.32 -22.33 -30.83
C ALA A 116 -3.27 -22.84 -29.83
N TYR A 117 -2.96 -24.14 -29.88
CA TYR A 117 -1.83 -24.70 -29.14
C TYR A 117 -0.58 -24.65 -30.02
N ILE A 118 0.43 -23.90 -29.57
CA ILE A 118 1.71 -23.78 -30.25
C ILE A 118 2.65 -24.86 -29.73
N SER A 119 3.05 -25.74 -30.65
CA SER A 119 3.99 -26.82 -30.41
C SER A 119 5.44 -26.38 -30.62
N ARG A 120 6.39 -27.02 -29.95
CA ARG A 120 7.84 -26.82 -30.14
C ARG A 120 8.40 -27.54 -31.38
N PHE A 121 7.60 -28.38 -32.04
CA PHE A 121 8.06 -29.25 -33.12
C PHE A 121 8.09 -28.59 -34.51
N TYR A 122 7.55 -27.37 -34.65
CA TYR A 122 7.51 -26.63 -35.90
C TYR A 122 8.14 -25.24 -35.73
N ASP A 123 8.34 -24.54 -36.85
CA ASP A 123 8.73 -23.13 -36.83
C ASP A 123 7.74 -22.30 -35.98
N SER A 124 8.28 -21.31 -35.28
CA SER A 124 7.62 -20.47 -34.28
C SER A 124 6.72 -19.38 -34.89
N LEU A 125 6.58 -19.35 -36.23
CA LEU A 125 5.81 -18.35 -36.96
C LEU A 125 4.31 -18.38 -36.59
N LEU A 126 3.83 -17.25 -36.07
CA LEU A 126 2.41 -17.02 -35.78
C LEU A 126 1.70 -16.35 -36.96
N VAL A 127 2.26 -15.24 -37.45
CA VAL A 127 1.69 -14.43 -38.55
C VAL A 127 2.78 -13.61 -39.21
N LYS A 128 2.64 -13.39 -40.53
CA LYS A 128 3.40 -12.38 -41.27
C LYS A 128 2.55 -11.12 -41.39
N ILE A 129 3.10 -9.99 -40.99
CA ILE A 129 2.51 -8.66 -41.18
C ILE A 129 3.21 -8.01 -42.36
N ILE A 130 2.46 -7.70 -43.41
CA ILE A 130 2.98 -7.00 -44.57
C ILE A 130 2.39 -5.59 -44.56
N ALA A 131 3.25 -4.60 -44.38
CA ALA A 131 2.88 -3.19 -44.36
C ALA A 131 3.28 -2.53 -45.68
N PHE A 132 2.31 -1.90 -46.34
CA PHE A 132 2.48 -1.25 -47.64
C PHE A 132 2.06 0.23 -47.61
N ALA A 133 2.88 1.09 -48.20
CA ALA A 133 2.55 2.49 -48.44
C ALA A 133 3.28 3.07 -49.65
N PRO A 134 2.85 4.24 -50.18
CA PRO A 134 3.56 4.93 -51.26
C PRO A 134 5.00 5.36 -50.93
N SER A 135 5.39 5.41 -49.65
CA SER A 135 6.75 5.70 -49.20
C SER A 135 7.23 4.67 -48.18
N PHE A 136 8.55 4.50 -48.09
CA PHE A 136 9.17 3.60 -47.11
C PHE A 136 8.80 3.99 -45.67
N GLU A 137 8.92 5.29 -45.33
CA GLU A 137 8.48 5.80 -44.02
C GLU A 137 6.99 5.51 -43.75
N GLY A 138 6.13 5.63 -44.76
CA GLY A 138 4.71 5.29 -44.61
C GLY A 138 4.49 3.80 -44.31
N ALA A 139 5.30 2.91 -44.89
CA ALA A 139 5.25 1.48 -44.62
C ALA A 139 5.74 1.18 -43.19
N ILE A 140 6.80 1.86 -42.74
CA ILE A 140 7.31 1.80 -41.35
C ILE A 140 6.22 2.20 -40.36
N GLN A 141 5.58 3.36 -40.56
CA GLN A 141 4.54 3.85 -39.66
C GLN A 141 3.34 2.89 -39.59
N LYS A 142 2.93 2.31 -40.73
CA LYS A 142 1.87 1.29 -40.76
C LYS A 142 2.28 0.01 -40.05
N GLY A 143 3.53 -0.43 -40.21
CA GLY A 143 4.11 -1.58 -39.52
C GLY A 143 4.16 -1.38 -38.01
N LEU A 144 4.69 -0.25 -37.54
CA LEU A 144 4.71 0.13 -36.12
C LEU A 144 3.31 0.14 -35.52
N ARG A 145 2.34 0.76 -36.21
CA ARG A 145 0.95 0.77 -35.73
C ARG A 145 0.33 -0.64 -35.71
N ALA A 146 0.66 -1.50 -36.68
CA ALA A 146 0.21 -2.90 -36.66
C ALA A 146 0.81 -3.70 -35.49
N LEU A 147 2.11 -3.57 -35.21
CA LEU A 147 2.77 -4.20 -34.06
C LEU A 147 2.17 -3.73 -32.72
N ARG A 148 1.84 -2.44 -32.61
CA ARG A 148 1.21 -1.83 -31.43
C ARG A 148 -0.26 -2.17 -31.24
N GLU A 149 -0.99 -2.50 -32.30
CA GLU A 149 -2.38 -2.96 -32.22
C GLU A 149 -2.48 -4.44 -31.87
N PHE A 150 -1.50 -5.23 -32.32
CA PHE A 150 -1.51 -6.67 -32.11
C PHE A 150 -1.51 -7.01 -30.60
N ARG A 151 -2.43 -7.89 -30.17
CA ARG A 151 -2.43 -8.44 -28.82
C ARG A 151 -2.41 -9.95 -28.90
N ILE A 152 -1.28 -10.53 -28.52
CA ILE A 152 -1.07 -11.97 -28.38
C ILE A 152 -0.79 -12.24 -26.90
N ARG A 153 -1.51 -13.19 -26.31
CA ARG A 153 -1.33 -13.61 -24.91
C ARG A 153 -1.32 -15.12 -24.83
N GLY A 154 -0.63 -15.65 -23.81
CA GLY A 154 -0.51 -17.09 -23.55
C GLY A 154 0.84 -17.68 -23.98
N VAL A 155 1.54 -16.98 -24.88
CA VAL A 155 2.93 -17.25 -25.27
C VAL A 155 3.70 -15.94 -25.36
N LYS A 156 5.03 -15.99 -25.21
CA LYS A 156 5.94 -14.89 -25.51
C LYS A 156 6.03 -14.66 -27.03
N THR A 157 6.45 -13.46 -27.44
CA THR A 157 6.56 -13.08 -28.85
C THR A 157 7.67 -12.07 -29.09
N ASN A 158 8.19 -12.02 -30.32
CA ASN A 158 9.19 -11.05 -30.77
C ASN A 158 8.64 -9.64 -31.11
N LEU A 159 7.37 -9.34 -30.81
CA LEU A 159 6.71 -8.08 -31.19
C LEU A 159 7.47 -6.81 -30.77
N SER A 160 8.04 -6.78 -29.56
CA SER A 160 8.79 -5.61 -29.06
C SER A 160 10.12 -5.43 -29.81
N PHE A 161 10.79 -6.53 -30.15
CA PHE A 161 12.02 -6.49 -30.94
C PHE A 161 11.75 -5.90 -32.34
N LEU A 162 10.69 -6.35 -33.01
CA LEU A 162 10.28 -5.80 -34.31
C LEU A 162 9.91 -4.31 -34.22
N GLU A 163 9.30 -3.89 -33.12
CA GLU A 163 8.95 -2.48 -32.88
C GLU A 163 10.21 -1.62 -32.70
N ASN A 164 11.20 -2.12 -31.96
CA ASN A 164 12.49 -1.47 -31.78
C ASN A 164 13.23 -1.34 -33.13
N VAL A 165 13.27 -2.41 -33.93
CA VAL A 165 13.91 -2.41 -35.27
C VAL A 165 13.34 -1.28 -36.14
N LEU A 166 12.02 -1.21 -36.29
CA LEU A 166 11.35 -0.16 -37.06
C LEU A 166 11.49 1.25 -36.44
N GLY A 167 11.82 1.32 -35.16
CA GLY A 167 12.03 2.56 -34.42
C GLY A 167 13.38 3.22 -34.68
N THR A 168 14.41 2.45 -35.08
CA THR A 168 15.78 2.96 -35.25
C THR A 168 15.96 3.84 -36.49
N GLU A 169 16.85 4.83 -36.39
CA GLU A 169 17.23 5.67 -37.54
C GLU A 169 17.92 4.86 -38.64
N THR A 170 18.80 3.92 -38.27
CA THR A 170 19.50 3.04 -39.22
C THR A 170 18.54 2.27 -40.11
N PHE A 171 17.49 1.65 -39.54
CA PHE A 171 16.47 0.98 -40.35
C PHE A 171 15.67 1.95 -41.20
N ARG A 172 15.27 3.11 -40.64
CA ARG A 172 14.48 4.13 -41.34
C ARG A 172 15.20 4.75 -42.53
N ASN A 173 16.52 4.88 -42.43
CA ASN A 173 17.36 5.40 -43.49
C ASN A 173 17.75 4.34 -44.54
N GLY A 174 17.44 3.06 -44.29
CA GLY A 174 17.84 1.95 -45.15
C GLY A 174 19.34 1.62 -45.07
N GLU A 175 19.99 1.97 -43.96
CA GLU A 175 21.44 1.85 -43.74
C GLU A 175 21.81 0.53 -43.00
N THR A 176 20.97 -0.50 -43.13
CA THR A 176 21.14 -1.78 -42.45
C THR A 176 22.08 -2.71 -43.20
N PHE A 177 22.91 -3.44 -42.47
CA PHE A 177 23.81 -4.48 -42.99
C PHE A 177 23.65 -5.79 -42.21
N THR A 178 24.25 -6.87 -42.68
CA THR A 178 23.94 -8.24 -42.22
C THR A 178 24.22 -8.51 -40.73
N HIS A 179 25.19 -7.84 -40.13
CA HIS A 179 25.54 -7.95 -38.71
C HIS A 179 25.00 -6.79 -37.85
N TRP A 180 24.18 -5.89 -38.42
CA TRP A 180 23.68 -4.71 -37.70
C TRP A 180 22.92 -5.06 -36.42
N VAL A 181 22.10 -6.12 -36.46
CA VAL A 181 21.34 -6.57 -35.28
C VAL A 181 22.27 -7.05 -34.16
N ASP A 182 23.41 -7.66 -34.50
CA ASP A 182 24.41 -8.11 -33.51
C ASP A 182 25.13 -6.92 -32.85
N ASP A 183 25.26 -5.80 -33.58
CA ASP A 183 25.93 -4.58 -33.13
C ASP A 183 25.01 -3.57 -32.42
N ALA A 184 23.69 -3.81 -32.43
CA ALA A 184 22.67 -2.89 -31.92
C ALA A 184 22.01 -3.42 -30.63
N PRO A 185 22.71 -3.40 -29.47
CA PRO A 185 22.20 -3.93 -28.20
C PRO A 185 20.90 -3.26 -27.72
N GLU A 186 20.63 -2.03 -28.15
CA GLU A 186 19.40 -1.30 -27.86
C GLU A 186 18.15 -1.98 -28.41
N LEU A 187 18.26 -2.81 -29.47
CA LEU A 187 17.13 -3.55 -30.03
C LEU A 187 16.55 -4.58 -29.05
N PHE A 188 17.39 -5.07 -28.13
CA PHE A 188 17.03 -6.07 -27.11
C PHE A 188 16.58 -5.44 -25.79
N ALA A 189 16.52 -4.11 -25.70
CA ALA A 189 16.05 -3.43 -24.51
C ALA A 189 14.60 -3.86 -24.19
N PRO A 190 14.34 -4.42 -22.99
CA PRO A 190 13.01 -4.92 -22.65
C PRO A 190 12.04 -3.75 -22.46
N GLU A 191 11.13 -3.54 -23.41
CA GLU A 191 9.98 -2.66 -23.20
C GLU A 191 9.01 -3.30 -22.20
N ARG A 192 8.96 -2.75 -20.98
CA ARG A 192 7.98 -3.18 -19.97
C ARG A 192 6.58 -2.68 -20.34
N ARG A 193 5.85 -3.44 -21.17
CA ARG A 193 4.42 -3.20 -21.41
C ARG A 193 3.64 -3.31 -20.09
N ARG A 194 3.00 -2.22 -19.67
CA ARG A 194 2.24 -2.15 -18.41
C ARG A 194 0.94 -2.96 -18.51
N ASP A 195 0.79 -3.99 -17.67
CA ASP A 195 -0.39 -4.87 -17.66
C ASP A 195 -1.38 -4.53 -16.53
N ARG A 196 -1.71 -3.24 -16.40
CA ARG A 196 -2.53 -2.73 -15.28
C ARG A 196 -3.87 -3.43 -15.14
N GLY A 197 -4.56 -3.65 -16.27
CA GLY A 197 -5.87 -4.31 -16.28
C GLY A 197 -5.81 -5.73 -15.70
N THR A 198 -4.86 -6.57 -16.16
CA THR A 198 -4.76 -7.95 -15.68
C THR A 198 -4.41 -8.03 -14.19
N LYS A 199 -3.50 -7.16 -13.72
CA LYS A 199 -3.11 -7.10 -12.32
C LYS A 199 -4.26 -6.65 -11.40
N LEU A 200 -5.07 -5.69 -11.85
CA LEU A 200 -6.27 -5.28 -11.14
C LEU A 200 -7.31 -6.42 -11.08
N LEU A 201 -7.52 -7.14 -12.19
CA LEU A 201 -8.38 -8.33 -12.19
C LEU A 201 -7.86 -9.44 -11.26
N GLN A 202 -6.53 -9.58 -11.12
CA GLN A 202 -5.95 -10.53 -10.17
C GLN A 202 -6.32 -10.16 -8.73
N TYR A 203 -6.28 -8.88 -8.35
CA TYR A 203 -6.73 -8.43 -7.03
C TYR A 203 -8.21 -8.72 -6.81
N LEU A 204 -9.08 -8.35 -7.75
CA LEU A 204 -10.51 -8.64 -7.67
C LEU A 204 -10.76 -10.14 -7.55
N GLY A 205 -10.06 -10.96 -8.33
CA GLY A 205 -10.13 -12.41 -8.24
C GLY A 205 -9.76 -12.94 -6.85
N GLU A 206 -8.68 -12.42 -6.24
CA GLU A 206 -8.30 -12.78 -4.86
C GLU A 206 -9.39 -12.40 -3.85
N VAL A 207 -9.97 -11.21 -3.94
CA VAL A 207 -11.05 -10.78 -3.03
C VAL A 207 -12.32 -11.60 -3.25
N ILE A 208 -12.72 -11.88 -4.49
CA ILE A 208 -13.91 -12.68 -4.82
C ILE A 208 -13.78 -14.11 -4.28
N VAL A 209 -12.61 -14.75 -4.43
CA VAL A 209 -12.41 -16.14 -4.02
C VAL A 209 -12.11 -16.25 -2.54
N ASN A 210 -11.21 -15.42 -2.02
CA ASN A 210 -10.64 -15.57 -0.68
C ASN A 210 -11.17 -14.54 0.32
N GLY A 211 -11.93 -13.53 -0.10
CA GLY A 211 -12.30 -12.35 0.69
C GLY A 211 -11.12 -11.43 1.00
N HIS A 212 -11.43 -10.20 1.44
CA HIS A 212 -10.38 -9.29 1.88
C HIS A 212 -9.70 -9.81 3.17
N PRO A 213 -8.36 -9.82 3.26
CA PRO A 213 -7.64 -10.44 4.39
C PRO A 213 -7.90 -9.77 5.75
N THR A 214 -8.38 -8.53 5.76
CA THR A 214 -8.69 -7.79 7.00
C THR A 214 -10.15 -7.97 7.46
N ILE A 215 -10.98 -8.69 6.71
CA ILE A 215 -12.40 -8.93 7.04
C ILE A 215 -12.59 -10.41 7.33
N LYS A 216 -13.11 -10.73 8.52
CA LYS A 216 -13.38 -12.11 8.91
C LYS A 216 -14.47 -12.71 8.04
N SER A 217 -14.40 -14.03 7.81
CA SER A 217 -15.34 -14.77 6.96
C SER A 217 -16.81 -14.49 7.28
N GLU A 218 -17.14 -14.42 8.58
CA GLU A 218 -18.48 -14.23 9.11
C GLU A 218 -18.98 -12.77 9.02
N GLN A 219 -18.09 -11.81 8.74
CA GLN A 219 -18.41 -10.40 8.57
C GLN A 219 -18.49 -10.00 7.09
N ARG A 220 -18.28 -10.95 6.17
CA ARG A 220 -18.32 -10.67 4.73
C ARG A 220 -19.72 -10.30 4.31
N ARG A 221 -19.79 -9.26 3.50
CA ARG A 221 -20.98 -8.76 2.82
C ARG A 221 -20.73 -8.79 1.31
N THR A 222 -21.77 -8.55 0.52
CA THR A 222 -21.66 -8.44 -0.93
C THR A 222 -21.61 -6.98 -1.36
N SER A 223 -20.86 -6.65 -2.42
CA SER A 223 -20.69 -5.24 -2.82
C SER A 223 -21.98 -4.59 -3.32
N VAL A 224 -22.95 -5.38 -3.80
CA VAL A 224 -24.27 -4.91 -4.26
C VAL A 224 -25.23 -4.54 -3.13
N GLU A 225 -24.92 -4.87 -1.87
CA GLU A 225 -25.70 -4.45 -0.70
C GLU A 225 -25.55 -2.96 -0.38
N PHE A 226 -24.49 -2.31 -0.87
CA PHE A 226 -24.18 -0.93 -0.53
C PHE A 226 -24.80 0.03 -1.54
N VAL A 227 -25.54 1.01 -1.03
CA VAL A 227 -26.08 2.09 -1.87
C VAL A 227 -24.94 3.08 -2.17
N PRO A 228 -24.83 3.60 -3.41
CA PRO A 228 -23.87 4.65 -3.72
C PRO A 228 -24.06 5.86 -2.81
N ALA A 229 -22.96 6.33 -2.20
CA ALA A 229 -23.00 7.45 -1.27
C ALA A 229 -23.53 8.75 -1.94
N ARG A 230 -24.40 9.46 -1.23
CA ARG A 230 -24.98 10.74 -1.66
C ARG A 230 -23.89 11.80 -1.78
N LEU A 231 -23.56 12.21 -3.01
CA LEU A 231 -22.64 13.31 -3.23
C LEU A 231 -23.34 14.67 -3.08
N PRO A 232 -22.79 15.61 -2.30
CA PRO A 232 -23.36 16.95 -2.17
C PRO A 232 -23.41 17.72 -3.48
N VAL A 233 -24.48 18.46 -3.70
CA VAL A 233 -24.54 19.48 -4.76
C VAL A 233 -23.70 20.67 -4.32
N VAL A 234 -22.64 20.98 -5.06
CA VAL A 234 -21.71 22.07 -4.75
C VAL A 234 -21.93 23.28 -5.67
N PRO A 235 -21.72 24.51 -5.19
CA PRO A 235 -21.71 25.69 -6.04
C PRO A 235 -20.67 25.57 -7.18
N GLN A 236 -21.01 26.14 -8.36
CA GLN A 236 -20.07 26.30 -9.45
C GLN A 236 -18.98 27.32 -9.09
N GLY A 237 -17.80 27.19 -9.70
CA GLY A 237 -16.64 28.04 -9.43
C GLY A 237 -15.65 27.47 -8.42
N ALA A 238 -14.63 28.26 -8.08
CA ALA A 238 -13.61 27.92 -7.10
C ALA A 238 -14.16 28.01 -5.65
N ALA A 239 -13.51 27.31 -4.72
CA ALA A 239 -13.82 27.45 -3.30
C ALA A 239 -13.47 28.87 -2.82
N LEU A 240 -14.22 29.39 -1.83
CA LEU A 240 -13.92 30.68 -1.22
C LEU A 240 -12.56 30.63 -0.49
N PRO A 241 -11.76 31.70 -0.51
CA PRO A 241 -10.53 31.78 0.28
C PRO A 241 -10.78 31.46 1.75
N GLY A 242 -9.94 30.58 2.32
CA GLY A 242 -10.03 30.16 3.71
C GLY A 242 -8.73 30.41 4.46
N THR A 243 -8.52 29.66 5.55
CA THR A 243 -7.34 29.79 6.42
C THR A 243 -6.02 29.48 5.72
N LYS A 244 -6.04 28.71 4.63
CA LYS A 244 -4.84 28.48 3.79
C LYS A 244 -4.31 29.78 3.20
N GLN A 245 -5.19 30.62 2.65
CA GLN A 245 -4.80 31.90 2.07
C GLN A 245 -4.27 32.87 3.14
N ILE A 246 -4.83 32.84 4.35
CA ILE A 246 -4.32 33.63 5.47
C ILE A 246 -2.87 33.22 5.81
N LEU A 247 -2.59 31.92 5.85
CA LEU A 247 -1.22 31.41 6.08
C LEU A 247 -0.27 31.84 4.95
N GLU A 248 -0.70 31.76 3.69
CA GLU A 248 0.11 32.16 2.53
C GLU A 248 0.42 33.66 2.51
N GLU A 249 -0.56 34.50 2.87
CA GLU A 249 -0.44 35.96 2.85
C GLU A 249 0.30 36.51 4.08
N ARG A 250 0.10 35.91 5.26
CA ARG A 250 0.53 36.49 6.54
C ARG A 250 1.53 35.64 7.33
N GLY A 251 1.84 34.43 6.85
CA GLY A 251 2.68 33.47 7.56
C GLY A 251 2.01 32.89 8.82
N ALA A 252 2.71 31.99 9.50
CA ALA A 252 2.19 31.27 10.67
C ALA A 252 1.90 32.19 11.86
N GLU A 253 2.76 33.17 12.12
CA GLU A 253 2.54 34.18 13.18
C GLU A 253 1.32 35.08 12.87
N GLY A 254 1.15 35.46 11.60
CA GLY A 254 0.00 36.24 11.16
C GLY A 254 -1.32 35.47 11.23
N LEU A 255 -1.28 34.16 10.98
CA LEU A 255 -2.41 33.27 11.20
C LEU A 255 -2.76 33.17 12.70
N ALA A 256 -1.77 32.98 13.58
CA ALA A 256 -1.99 32.95 15.02
C ALA A 256 -2.61 34.26 15.53
N ALA A 257 -2.08 35.40 15.11
CA ALA A 257 -2.65 36.72 15.42
C ALA A 257 -4.08 36.88 14.90
N TRP A 258 -4.39 36.38 13.71
CA TRP A 258 -5.76 36.38 13.17
C TRP A 258 -6.71 35.54 14.02
N VAL A 259 -6.28 34.36 14.49
CA VAL A 259 -7.07 33.50 15.38
C VAL A 259 -7.40 34.20 16.70
N LEU A 260 -6.42 34.88 17.32
CA LEU A 260 -6.63 35.64 18.56
C LEU A 260 -7.66 36.77 18.41
N GLN A 261 -7.85 37.31 17.19
CA GLN A 261 -8.83 38.36 16.90
C GLN A 261 -10.25 37.82 16.65
N GLN A 262 -10.43 36.50 16.51
CA GLN A 262 -11.74 35.92 16.25
C GLN A 262 -12.59 35.87 17.52
N ASN A 263 -13.79 36.46 17.46
CA ASN A 263 -14.79 36.28 18.50
C ASN A 263 -15.50 34.91 18.40
N ARG A 264 -15.63 34.38 17.19
CA ARG A 264 -16.22 33.05 16.96
C ARG A 264 -15.28 31.94 17.39
N THR A 265 -15.84 30.84 17.89
CA THR A 265 -15.07 29.59 18.03
C THR A 265 -14.84 28.96 16.66
N LEU A 266 -13.58 28.67 16.34
CA LEU A 266 -13.20 28.02 15.10
C LEU A 266 -13.22 26.49 15.25
N LEU A 267 -13.47 25.77 14.16
CA LEU A 267 -13.58 24.31 14.18
C LEU A 267 -12.57 23.65 13.25
N THR A 268 -11.91 22.60 13.73
CA THR A 268 -11.13 21.67 12.91
C THR A 268 -11.95 20.40 12.69
N ASP A 269 -12.07 19.96 11.44
CA ASP A 269 -12.72 18.69 11.12
C ASP A 269 -11.71 17.55 11.19
N THR A 270 -11.98 16.54 12.02
CA THR A 270 -11.16 15.34 12.18
C THR A 270 -11.70 14.12 11.45
N THR A 271 -12.78 14.28 10.67
CA THR A 271 -13.48 13.17 10.01
C THR A 271 -12.55 12.36 9.08
N MET A 272 -11.60 13.03 8.42
CA MET A 272 -10.65 12.42 7.49
C MET A 272 -9.42 11.77 8.16
N ARG A 273 -9.29 11.84 9.50
CA ARG A 273 -8.14 11.27 10.24
C ARG A 273 -8.57 10.61 11.55
N ASP A 274 -8.81 11.38 12.60
CA ASP A 274 -8.96 10.82 13.95
C ASP A 274 -10.29 10.10 14.18
N ALA A 275 -11.34 10.56 13.51
CA ALA A 275 -12.67 9.98 13.64
C ALA A 275 -12.67 8.51 13.21
N HIS A 276 -12.20 8.24 11.99
CA HIS A 276 -12.13 6.86 11.48
C HIS A 276 -10.99 6.06 12.10
N GLN A 277 -9.92 6.71 12.58
CA GLN A 277 -8.92 6.04 13.43
C GLN A 277 -9.56 5.48 14.71
N SER A 278 -10.50 6.22 15.29
CA SER A 278 -11.17 5.86 16.54
C SER A 278 -12.33 4.88 16.35
N LEU A 279 -13.12 5.05 15.30
CA LEU A 279 -14.35 4.29 15.06
C LEU A 279 -14.15 3.08 14.15
N LEU A 280 -13.29 3.20 13.12
CA LEU A 280 -13.23 2.28 11.98
C LEU A 280 -11.83 1.70 11.76
N ALA A 281 -11.03 1.60 12.83
CA ALA A 281 -9.65 1.09 12.80
C ALA A 281 -8.78 1.75 11.70
N THR A 282 -8.99 3.04 11.42
CA THR A 282 -8.26 3.82 10.42
C THR A 282 -8.44 3.33 8.97
N ARG A 283 -9.53 2.61 8.65
CA ARG A 283 -9.69 1.94 7.35
C ARG A 283 -10.29 2.80 6.24
N VAL A 284 -10.68 4.04 6.51
CA VAL A 284 -11.25 4.90 5.45
C VAL A 284 -10.21 5.18 4.36
N ARG A 285 -10.62 4.89 3.12
CA ARG A 285 -9.75 4.81 1.93
C ARG A 285 -9.63 6.15 1.23
N THR A 286 -8.54 6.32 0.49
CA THR A 286 -8.27 7.52 -0.31
C THR A 286 -9.43 7.85 -1.24
N TYR A 287 -10.04 6.82 -1.84
CA TYR A 287 -11.21 6.95 -2.71
C TYR A 287 -12.33 7.78 -2.07
N ASP A 288 -12.80 7.38 -0.89
CA ASP A 288 -13.94 8.04 -0.23
C ASP A 288 -13.58 9.41 0.33
N LEU A 289 -12.33 9.61 0.77
CA LEU A 289 -11.84 10.92 1.19
C LEU A 289 -11.86 11.91 0.02
N LEU A 290 -11.38 11.50 -1.16
CA LEU A 290 -11.28 12.36 -2.34
C LEU A 290 -12.63 12.68 -2.97
N LYS A 291 -13.60 11.77 -2.90
CA LYS A 291 -14.96 12.00 -3.44
C LYS A 291 -15.69 13.15 -2.74
N ILE A 292 -15.48 13.34 -1.43
CA ILE A 292 -16.14 14.39 -0.65
C ILE A 292 -15.29 15.67 -0.49
N ALA A 293 -13.98 15.57 -0.62
CA ALA A 293 -13.05 16.68 -0.40
C ALA A 293 -13.42 17.99 -1.15
N PRO A 294 -13.75 17.98 -2.46
CA PRO A 294 -14.16 19.20 -3.16
C PRO A 294 -15.43 19.84 -2.58
N ALA A 295 -16.35 19.03 -2.06
CA ALA A 295 -17.56 19.53 -1.42
C ALA A 295 -17.26 20.13 -0.04
N THR A 296 -16.40 19.48 0.75
CA THR A 296 -15.93 20.03 2.03
C THR A 296 -15.29 21.41 1.84
N ALA A 297 -14.41 21.55 0.85
CA ALA A 297 -13.74 22.81 0.50
C ALA A 297 -14.72 23.96 0.20
N LYS A 298 -15.83 23.64 -0.49
CA LYS A 298 -16.82 24.63 -0.96
C LYS A 298 -17.95 24.90 0.02
N LEU A 299 -18.39 23.90 0.77
CA LEU A 299 -19.54 24.00 1.68
C LEU A 299 -19.13 24.39 3.10
N ALA A 300 -17.86 24.15 3.47
CA ALA A 300 -17.31 24.49 4.77
C ALA A 300 -15.98 25.29 4.69
N PRO A 301 -15.88 26.35 3.86
CA PRO A 301 -14.66 27.15 3.74
C PRO A 301 -14.26 27.87 5.04
N GLU A 302 -15.18 27.99 6.00
CA GLU A 302 -14.96 28.65 7.28
C GLU A 302 -14.29 27.76 8.35
N LEU A 303 -14.05 26.46 8.06
CA LEU A 303 -13.28 25.58 8.94
C LEU A 303 -11.86 26.10 9.14
N PHE A 304 -11.29 25.89 10.32
CA PHE A 304 -9.90 26.27 10.61
C PHE A 304 -8.93 25.37 9.86
N SER A 305 -9.09 24.06 9.99
CA SER A 305 -8.27 23.06 9.31
C SER A 305 -9.06 21.77 9.07
N LEU A 306 -8.57 20.97 8.13
CA LEU A 306 -8.94 19.56 8.00
C LEU A 306 -7.80 18.72 8.54
N GLU A 307 -8.02 18.01 9.64
CA GLU A 307 -7.08 17.00 10.08
C GLU A 307 -7.28 15.74 9.22
N CYS A 308 -6.35 15.51 8.31
CA CYS A 308 -6.49 14.48 7.27
C CYS A 308 -5.28 13.55 7.15
N TRP A 309 -4.26 13.71 8.01
CA TRP A 309 -2.99 13.01 7.87
C TRP A 309 -2.25 12.78 9.20
N GLY A 310 -1.21 11.95 9.18
CA GLY A 310 -0.49 11.57 10.40
C GLY A 310 -1.27 10.60 11.28
N GLY A 311 -0.88 10.47 12.55
CA GLY A 311 -1.41 9.42 13.43
C GLY A 311 -1.21 8.02 12.82
N ALA A 312 -2.22 7.16 12.90
CA ALA A 312 -2.13 5.79 12.36
C ALA A 312 -2.37 5.69 10.85
N THR A 313 -2.77 6.80 10.18
CA THR A 313 -3.15 6.77 8.77
C THR A 313 -1.98 6.40 7.85
N PHE A 314 -0.76 6.81 8.21
CA PHE A 314 0.43 6.57 7.39
C PHE A 314 0.77 5.07 7.30
N ASP A 315 0.91 4.38 8.44
CA ASP A 315 1.14 2.92 8.47
C ASP A 315 -0.05 2.16 7.90
N THR A 316 -1.27 2.56 8.24
CA THR A 316 -2.48 1.83 7.82
C THR A 316 -2.70 1.87 6.31
N ALA A 317 -2.44 3.02 5.68
CA ALA A 317 -2.55 3.16 4.23
C ALA A 317 -1.69 2.13 3.50
N TYR A 318 -0.41 2.03 3.85
CA TYR A 318 0.47 1.03 3.25
C TYR A 318 0.14 -0.40 3.68
N ARG A 319 0.02 -0.65 4.99
CA ARG A 319 -0.06 -2.01 5.56
C ARG A 319 -1.36 -2.73 5.26
N PHE A 320 -2.48 -2.01 5.31
CA PHE A 320 -3.81 -2.62 5.29
C PHE A 320 -4.65 -2.21 4.09
N LEU A 321 -4.38 -1.04 3.51
CA LEU A 321 -5.13 -0.54 2.36
C LEU A 321 -4.36 -0.73 1.04
N ASN A 322 -3.06 -1.01 1.09
CA ASN A 322 -2.16 -1.02 -0.07
C ASN A 322 -2.24 0.27 -0.88
N GLU A 323 -2.33 1.41 -0.20
CA GLU A 323 -2.41 2.75 -0.78
C GLU A 323 -1.22 3.60 -0.31
N ASP A 324 -0.78 4.55 -1.14
CA ASP A 324 0.27 5.49 -0.79
C ASP A 324 -0.32 6.73 -0.07
N PRO A 325 -0.03 6.94 1.24
CA PRO A 325 -0.51 8.11 1.95
C PRO A 325 -0.01 9.43 1.34
N TRP A 326 1.15 9.46 0.68
CA TRP A 326 1.68 10.67 0.04
C TRP A 326 0.87 11.06 -1.18
N VAL A 327 0.39 10.07 -1.94
CA VAL A 327 -0.55 10.27 -3.05
C VAL A 327 -1.87 10.82 -2.51
N ARG A 328 -2.39 10.22 -1.44
CA ARG A 328 -3.59 10.72 -0.73
C ARG A 328 -3.45 12.19 -0.34
N LEU A 329 -2.32 12.57 0.26
CA LEU A 329 -2.08 13.95 0.69
C LEU A 329 -2.09 14.93 -0.47
N ARG A 330 -1.30 14.68 -1.52
CA ARG A 330 -1.21 15.58 -2.68
C ARG A 330 -2.57 15.72 -3.37
N ALA A 331 -3.31 14.61 -3.49
CA ALA A 331 -4.65 14.62 -4.07
C ALA A 331 -5.65 15.40 -3.20
N LEU A 332 -5.61 15.25 -1.87
CA LEU A 332 -6.44 16.04 -0.96
C LEU A 332 -6.09 17.53 -1.01
N ARG A 333 -4.79 17.87 -1.08
CA ARG A 333 -4.33 19.25 -1.22
C ARG A 333 -4.88 19.90 -2.48
N ALA A 334 -4.86 19.18 -3.60
CA ALA A 334 -5.42 19.64 -4.87
C ALA A 334 -6.95 19.80 -4.80
N ALA A 335 -7.64 18.87 -4.15
CA ALA A 335 -9.10 18.89 -4.00
C ALA A 335 -9.62 19.95 -3.01
N VAL A 336 -8.81 20.29 -2.00
CA VAL A 336 -9.12 21.27 -0.97
C VAL A 336 -8.05 22.35 -0.97
N PRO A 337 -8.08 23.37 -1.83
CA PRO A 337 -6.99 24.36 -1.94
C PRO A 337 -7.09 25.52 -0.92
N ASN A 338 -8.19 25.64 -0.18
CA ASN A 338 -8.52 26.82 0.63
C ASN A 338 -8.47 26.61 2.16
N LEU A 339 -8.47 25.37 2.63
CA LEU A 339 -8.38 25.04 4.06
C LEU A 339 -6.97 24.60 4.44
N LEU A 340 -6.54 24.87 5.68
CA LEU A 340 -5.30 24.30 6.19
C LEU A 340 -5.41 22.77 6.26
N LEU A 341 -4.42 22.06 5.74
CA LEU A 341 -4.30 20.62 5.98
C LEU A 341 -3.45 20.39 7.23
N GLN A 342 -4.03 19.64 8.18
CA GLN A 342 -3.45 19.36 9.48
C GLN A 342 -3.06 17.89 9.61
N MET A 343 -1.93 17.64 10.26
CA MET A 343 -1.51 16.31 10.68
C MET A 343 -1.16 16.22 12.17
N LEU A 344 -1.27 15.00 12.70
CA LEU A 344 -0.69 14.63 13.99
C LEU A 344 0.69 13.98 13.78
N ILE A 345 1.74 14.56 14.37
CA ILE A 345 3.12 14.08 14.30
C ILE A 345 3.69 13.87 15.71
N ARG A 346 4.42 12.77 15.92
CA ARG A 346 5.10 12.50 17.20
C ARG A 346 6.53 13.06 17.14
N GLY A 347 6.92 13.86 18.13
CA GLY A 347 8.20 14.59 18.22
C GLY A 347 9.39 13.94 17.52
N ALA A 348 10.12 13.06 18.21
CA ALA A 348 11.35 12.43 17.68
C ALA A 348 11.09 11.20 16.80
N ASN A 349 9.83 10.86 16.54
CA ASN A 349 9.43 9.62 15.87
C ASN A 349 8.74 9.87 14.52
N ALA A 350 8.47 11.13 14.16
CA ALA A 350 7.59 11.50 13.06
C ALA A 350 6.25 10.74 13.12
N VAL A 351 6.04 9.76 12.25
CA VAL A 351 4.86 8.89 12.25
C VAL A 351 5.13 7.47 12.72
N GLY A 352 6.40 7.10 12.93
CA GLY A 352 6.83 5.73 13.25
C GLY A 352 6.68 5.29 14.71
N TYR A 353 7.27 4.12 15.02
CA TYR A 353 7.13 3.45 16.33
C TYR A 353 8.39 3.46 17.20
N THR A 354 9.51 3.96 16.68
CA THR A 354 10.78 4.10 17.41
C THR A 354 11.35 5.49 17.20
N SER A 355 12.40 5.86 17.92
CA SER A 355 13.10 7.13 17.73
C SER A 355 14.01 7.04 16.51
N TYR A 356 14.03 8.09 15.70
CA TYR A 356 14.80 8.15 14.47
C TYR A 356 15.87 9.24 14.54
N PRO A 357 16.94 9.18 13.74
CA PRO A 357 17.87 10.29 13.61
C PRO A 357 17.15 11.57 13.21
N ASP A 358 17.60 12.70 13.74
CA ASP A 358 16.99 14.02 13.50
C ASP A 358 16.85 14.30 12.00
N SER A 359 17.91 14.04 11.23
CA SER A 359 17.91 14.16 9.76
C SER A 359 16.75 13.45 9.05
N LEU A 360 16.28 12.31 9.56
CA LEU A 360 15.15 11.59 8.97
C LEU A 360 13.81 12.23 9.33
N VAL A 361 13.68 12.71 10.57
CA VAL A 361 12.49 13.45 11.03
C VAL A 361 12.37 14.78 10.27
N GLU A 362 13.48 15.49 10.11
CA GLU A 362 13.55 16.72 9.34
C GLU A 362 13.16 16.51 7.86
N ALA A 363 13.74 15.49 7.22
CA ALA A 363 13.40 15.13 5.84
C ALA A 363 11.92 14.77 5.67
N PHE A 364 11.31 14.10 6.66
CA PHE A 364 9.88 13.82 6.66
C PHE A 364 9.05 15.11 6.73
N ILE A 365 9.40 16.03 7.62
CA ILE A 365 8.71 17.32 7.79
C ILE A 365 8.79 18.15 6.51
N ASP A 366 9.97 18.23 5.90
CA ASP A 366 10.17 18.95 4.64
C ASP A 366 9.30 18.38 3.52
N GLN A 367 9.35 17.05 3.34
CA GLN A 367 8.57 16.36 2.33
C GLN A 367 7.06 16.52 2.56
N ALA A 368 6.61 16.50 3.82
CA ALA A 368 5.21 16.73 4.18
C ALA A 368 4.75 18.17 3.91
N ALA A 369 5.59 19.15 4.26
CA ALA A 369 5.32 20.56 4.01
C ALA A 369 5.25 20.86 2.50
N GLU A 370 6.15 20.28 1.70
CA GLU A 370 6.15 20.38 0.24
C GLU A 370 4.93 19.68 -0.39
N ALA A 371 4.56 18.50 0.10
CA ALA A 371 3.41 17.75 -0.40
C ALA A 371 2.05 18.42 -0.09
N GLY A 372 2.02 19.41 0.83
CA GLY A 372 0.85 20.26 1.04
C GLY A 372 0.35 20.36 2.48
N LEU A 373 1.05 19.79 3.48
CA LEU A 373 0.70 20.04 4.89
C LEU A 373 0.96 21.49 5.28
N ASP A 374 0.09 22.01 6.13
CA ASP A 374 0.17 23.38 6.63
C ASP A 374 0.32 23.45 8.14
N LEU A 375 -0.32 22.56 8.88
CA LEU A 375 -0.32 22.54 10.34
C LEU A 375 0.14 21.18 10.86
N PHE A 376 1.20 21.21 11.65
CA PHE A 376 1.78 20.05 12.29
C PHE A 376 1.50 20.13 13.79
N ARG A 377 0.58 19.27 14.27
CA ARG A 377 0.36 19.07 15.70
C ARG A 377 1.40 18.10 16.22
N VAL A 378 2.44 18.65 16.84
CA VAL A 378 3.55 17.93 17.44
C VAL A 378 3.16 17.52 18.86
N PHE A 379 3.26 16.22 19.17
CA PHE A 379 3.05 15.73 20.53
C PHE A 379 4.15 14.75 20.92
N ASP A 380 4.34 14.59 22.23
CA ASP A 380 5.10 13.49 22.80
C ASP A 380 4.20 12.62 23.67
N SER A 381 4.47 11.31 23.71
CA SER A 381 3.63 10.36 24.43
C SER A 381 3.68 10.45 25.95
N LEU A 382 4.70 11.15 26.47
CA LEU A 382 4.95 11.37 27.89
C LEU A 382 5.01 12.88 28.23
N ASN A 383 4.65 13.77 27.31
CA ASN A 383 4.82 15.23 27.42
C ASN A 383 6.30 15.66 27.60
N ASP A 384 7.24 14.90 27.06
CA ASP A 384 8.65 15.25 27.01
C ASP A 384 8.91 16.28 25.89
N LEU A 385 9.02 17.56 26.28
CA LEU A 385 9.24 18.66 25.34
C LEU A 385 10.57 18.57 24.58
N GLU A 386 11.62 18.00 25.18
CA GLU A 386 12.93 17.90 24.51
C GLU A 386 12.82 17.02 23.25
N SER A 387 11.98 15.98 23.30
CA SER A 387 11.71 15.13 22.15
C SER A 387 11.01 15.84 20.99
N MET A 388 10.34 16.96 21.25
CA MET A 388 9.56 17.71 20.25
C MET A 388 10.33 18.86 19.61
N GLU A 389 11.41 19.33 20.24
CA GLU A 389 12.16 20.52 19.84
C GLU A 389 12.62 20.48 18.38
N VAL A 390 13.23 19.38 17.95
CA VAL A 390 13.69 19.19 16.56
C VAL A 390 12.55 19.31 15.55
N SER A 391 11.40 18.70 15.86
CA SER A 391 10.24 18.80 14.99
C SER A 391 9.73 20.25 14.92
N VAL A 392 9.56 20.91 16.06
CA VAL A 392 9.04 22.29 16.13
C VAL A 392 9.96 23.26 15.42
N GLU A 393 11.27 23.18 15.66
CA GLU A 393 12.27 24.03 15.01
C GLU A 393 12.25 23.83 13.49
N ARG A 394 12.20 22.58 13.02
CA ARG A 394 12.16 22.30 11.58
C ARG A 394 10.87 22.80 10.95
N ILE A 395 9.70 22.59 11.58
CA ILE A 395 8.41 23.07 11.08
C ILE A 395 8.42 24.60 10.96
N ARG A 396 8.99 25.32 11.94
CA ARG A 396 9.14 26.79 11.85
C ARG A 396 10.00 27.19 10.65
N LYS A 397 11.10 26.46 10.38
CA LYS A 397 11.98 26.71 9.22
C LYS A 397 11.29 26.46 7.86
N THR A 398 10.29 25.59 7.78
CA THR A 398 9.51 25.39 6.54
C THR A 398 8.46 26.49 6.31
N GLY A 399 8.27 27.41 7.26
CA GLY A 399 7.23 28.45 7.22
C GLY A 399 5.81 27.93 7.49
N LYS A 400 5.69 26.68 7.95
CA LYS A 400 4.41 26.04 8.31
C LYS A 400 4.08 26.25 9.78
N VAL A 401 2.87 25.84 10.17
CA VAL A 401 2.35 26.05 11.52
C VAL A 401 2.77 24.89 12.43
N ALA A 402 3.68 25.17 13.35
CA ALA A 402 3.95 24.32 14.51
C ALA A 402 2.92 24.55 15.62
N GLU A 403 2.10 23.52 15.89
CA GLU A 403 1.21 23.46 17.05
C GLU A 403 1.76 22.41 18.01
N VAL A 404 2.00 22.76 19.27
CA VAL A 404 2.55 21.81 20.25
C VAL A 404 1.46 21.37 21.21
N ALA A 405 1.30 20.06 21.33
CA ALA A 405 0.25 19.45 22.12
C ALA A 405 0.75 18.98 23.49
N MET A 406 0.08 19.43 24.55
CA MET A 406 0.13 18.78 25.85
C MET A 406 -0.91 17.66 25.89
N CYS A 407 -0.48 16.42 26.15
CA CYS A 407 -1.39 15.31 26.38
C CYS A 407 -2.01 15.44 27.78
N TYR A 408 -3.34 15.51 27.85
CA TYR A 408 -4.07 15.61 29.10
C TYR A 408 -4.30 14.22 29.70
N THR A 409 -3.96 14.06 30.98
CA THR A 409 -4.22 12.88 31.80
C THR A 409 -4.57 13.30 33.22
N GLY A 410 -5.23 12.42 33.98
CA GLY A 410 -5.66 12.75 35.33
C GLY A 410 -6.92 13.62 35.37
N ASP A 411 -7.06 14.37 36.45
CA ASP A 411 -8.21 15.25 36.69
C ASP A 411 -7.73 16.49 37.47
N VAL A 412 -7.58 17.62 36.78
CA VAL A 412 -7.14 18.88 37.41
C VAL A 412 -8.13 19.41 38.46
N SER A 413 -9.36 18.90 38.48
CA SER A 413 -10.36 19.21 39.50
C SER A 413 -10.27 18.30 40.74
N ASN A 414 -9.42 17.27 40.71
CA ASN A 414 -9.23 16.32 41.80
C ASN A 414 -7.92 16.59 42.57
N GLU A 415 -8.05 17.27 43.70
CA GLU A 415 -6.93 17.60 44.60
C GLU A 415 -6.19 16.36 45.15
N LYS A 416 -6.82 15.17 45.14
CA LYS A 416 -6.19 13.93 45.62
C LYS A 416 -5.24 13.29 44.61
N ARG A 417 -5.16 13.78 43.37
CA ARG A 417 -4.22 13.30 42.34
C ARG A 417 -3.34 14.46 41.84
N PRO A 418 -2.48 15.02 42.70
CA PRO A 418 -1.83 16.32 42.47
C PRO A 418 -0.76 16.32 41.36
N LYS A 419 -0.28 15.15 40.93
CA LYS A 419 0.81 15.01 39.95
C LYS A 419 0.52 15.77 38.64
N TYR A 420 -0.71 15.66 38.14
CA TYR A 420 -1.19 16.31 36.91
C TYR A 420 -2.21 17.41 37.23
N GLY A 421 -1.84 18.32 38.15
CA GLY A 421 -2.67 19.47 38.53
C GLY A 421 -2.56 20.67 37.58
N LEU A 422 -3.29 21.75 37.89
CA LEU A 422 -3.27 22.99 37.09
C LEU A 422 -1.87 23.57 36.90
N GLN A 423 -1.03 23.55 37.93
CA GLN A 423 0.32 24.11 37.86
C GLN A 423 1.21 23.33 36.87
N TYR A 424 1.10 21.99 36.84
CA TYR A 424 1.84 21.16 35.88
C TYR A 424 1.56 21.58 34.44
N TYR A 425 0.29 21.78 34.08
CA TYR A 425 -0.09 22.20 32.74
C TYR A 425 0.26 23.66 32.44
N ALA A 426 0.19 24.55 33.44
CA ALA A 426 0.65 25.93 33.29
C ALA A 426 2.16 26.02 33.01
N ASP A 427 2.98 25.27 33.75
CA ASP A 427 4.43 25.21 33.54
C ASP A 427 4.77 24.61 32.17
N LEU A 428 4.05 23.56 31.77
CA LEU A 428 4.20 22.95 30.45
C LEU A 428 3.82 23.95 29.34
N ALA A 429 2.73 24.69 29.50
CA ALA A 429 2.28 25.70 28.54
C ALA A 429 3.31 26.82 28.34
N ARG A 430 3.90 27.34 29.42
CA ARG A 430 4.98 28.34 29.34
C ARG A 430 6.16 27.82 28.53
N ARG A 431 6.62 26.61 28.82
CA ARG A 431 7.73 26.00 28.09
C ARG A 431 7.40 25.75 26.62
N ILE A 432 6.13 25.47 26.30
CA ILE A 432 5.66 25.35 24.91
C ILE A 432 5.72 26.71 24.19
N GLU A 433 5.32 27.80 24.86
CA GLU A 433 5.43 29.16 24.33
C GLU A 433 6.90 29.57 24.14
N ASP A 434 7.76 29.29 25.11
CA ASP A 434 9.20 29.57 25.05
C ASP A 434 9.91 28.83 23.89
N MET A 435 9.41 27.64 23.51
CA MET A 435 9.90 26.87 22.35
C MET A 435 9.56 27.55 21.00
N GLY A 436 8.68 28.54 21.00
CA GLY A 436 8.21 29.22 19.78
C GLY A 436 7.09 28.44 19.07
N ALA A 437 6.26 27.68 19.78
CA ALA A 437 5.05 27.15 19.19
C ALA A 437 4.14 28.29 18.70
N HIS A 438 3.48 28.13 17.55
CA HIS A 438 2.50 29.12 17.09
C HIS A 438 1.13 28.92 17.74
N PHE A 439 0.83 27.67 18.14
CA PHE A 439 -0.42 27.27 18.78
C PHE A 439 -0.13 26.29 19.91
N LEU A 440 -0.94 26.37 20.97
CA LEU A 440 -0.96 25.43 22.07
C LEU A 440 -2.14 24.48 21.92
N CYS A 441 -1.90 23.18 21.80
CA CYS A 441 -2.96 22.18 21.78
C CYS A 441 -3.12 21.50 23.14
N ILE A 442 -4.34 21.41 23.64
CA ILE A 442 -4.70 20.50 24.74
C ILE A 442 -5.22 19.21 24.10
N LYS A 443 -4.44 18.13 24.16
CA LYS A 443 -4.81 16.83 23.58
C LYS A 443 -5.33 15.89 24.67
N ASP A 444 -6.64 15.87 24.87
CA ASP A 444 -7.33 14.89 25.70
C ASP A 444 -7.69 13.64 24.89
N MET A 445 -6.70 12.78 24.68
CA MET A 445 -6.78 11.58 23.83
C MET A 445 -7.76 10.49 24.30
N ALA A 446 -8.27 10.59 25.53
CA ALA A 446 -9.17 9.60 26.12
C ALA A 446 -10.56 10.16 26.43
N GLY A 447 -10.75 11.49 26.45
CA GLY A 447 -12.02 12.09 26.84
C GLY A 447 -12.17 12.18 28.36
N LEU A 448 -11.07 12.50 29.05
CA LEU A 448 -10.96 12.62 30.51
C LEU A 448 -11.31 14.01 31.02
N LEU A 449 -11.26 15.03 30.16
CA LEU A 449 -11.46 16.42 30.53
C LEU A 449 -12.95 16.66 30.82
N ARG A 450 -13.32 16.53 32.09
CA ARG A 450 -14.68 16.81 32.58
C ARG A 450 -15.03 18.29 32.34
N PRO A 451 -16.32 18.67 32.21
CA PRO A 451 -16.69 20.05 31.92
C PRO A 451 -16.09 21.09 32.88
N ARG A 452 -16.22 20.88 34.20
CA ARG A 452 -15.59 21.75 35.20
C ARG A 452 -14.06 21.81 35.07
N ALA A 453 -13.44 20.66 34.80
CA ALA A 453 -11.98 20.58 34.64
C ALA A 453 -11.52 21.31 33.37
N ALA A 454 -12.31 21.29 32.28
CA ALA A 454 -12.05 22.03 31.05
C ALA A 454 -12.04 23.54 31.31
N GLY A 455 -13.05 24.06 32.02
CA GLY A 455 -13.12 25.46 32.41
C GLY A 455 -11.92 25.89 33.25
N MET A 456 -11.64 25.15 34.34
CA MET A 456 -10.50 25.44 35.23
C MET A 456 -9.15 25.41 34.51
N LEU A 457 -8.92 24.40 33.66
CA LEU A 457 -7.68 24.28 32.90
C LEU A 457 -7.54 25.45 31.93
N LEU A 458 -8.59 25.77 31.19
CA LEU A 458 -8.50 26.80 30.17
C LEU A 458 -8.33 28.20 30.77
N GLU A 459 -9.07 28.53 31.82
CA GLU A 459 -8.89 29.77 32.59
C GLU A 459 -7.41 29.92 32.98
N LYS A 460 -6.84 28.87 33.59
CA LYS A 460 -5.43 28.89 34.01
C LYS A 460 -4.46 29.06 32.83
N LEU A 461 -4.70 28.40 31.70
CA LEU A 461 -3.84 28.49 30.54
C LEU A 461 -3.91 29.87 29.86
N ARG A 462 -5.08 30.49 29.80
CA ARG A 462 -5.28 31.86 29.27
C ARG A 462 -4.59 32.93 30.12
N GLU A 463 -4.46 32.71 31.41
CA GLU A 463 -3.62 33.56 32.29
C GLU A 463 -2.13 33.36 32.07
N THR A 464 -1.72 32.21 31.52
CA THR A 464 -0.34 31.75 31.53
C THR A 464 0.40 32.03 30.21
N VAL A 465 -0.28 31.88 29.07
CA VAL A 465 0.31 32.07 27.73
C VAL A 465 -0.54 32.98 26.84
N GLN A 466 0.08 33.57 25.83
CA GLN A 466 -0.59 34.40 24.82
C GLN A 466 -0.93 33.63 23.53
N LEU A 467 -0.45 32.39 23.41
CA LEU A 467 -0.74 31.53 22.27
C LEU A 467 -2.26 31.28 22.07
N PRO A 468 -2.73 31.18 20.82
CA PRO A 468 -4.03 30.59 20.56
C PRO A 468 -4.07 29.15 21.05
N ILE A 469 -5.16 28.81 21.73
CA ILE A 469 -5.40 27.49 22.33
C ILE A 469 -6.38 26.68 21.46
N HIS A 470 -5.95 25.48 21.08
CA HIS A 470 -6.71 24.49 20.34
C HIS A 470 -7.04 23.30 21.25
N LEU A 471 -8.32 23.03 21.51
CA LEU A 471 -8.74 21.92 22.36
C LEU A 471 -9.19 20.71 21.52
N HIS A 472 -8.54 19.58 21.79
CA HIS A 472 -8.87 18.28 21.23
C HIS A 472 -9.36 17.36 22.35
N THR A 473 -10.55 16.77 22.20
CA THR A 473 -11.05 15.72 23.11
C THR A 473 -11.77 14.63 22.33
N HIS A 474 -12.00 13.51 23.00
CA HIS A 474 -12.86 12.43 22.53
C HIS A 474 -14.16 12.42 23.34
N ASP A 475 -15.27 12.02 22.72
CA ASP A 475 -16.58 11.96 23.35
C ASP A 475 -16.87 10.60 24.01
N THR A 476 -15.81 9.89 24.43
CA THR A 476 -15.90 8.51 24.95
C THR A 476 -16.83 8.45 26.16
N SER A 477 -16.76 9.47 27.01
CA SER A 477 -17.59 9.61 28.20
C SER A 477 -19.00 10.14 27.92
N GLY A 478 -19.25 10.67 26.73
CA GLY A 478 -20.49 11.39 26.37
C GLY A 478 -20.55 12.83 26.89
N ASN A 479 -19.47 13.35 27.47
CA ASN A 479 -19.40 14.70 28.03
C ASN A 479 -18.63 15.70 27.13
N GLY A 480 -18.22 15.30 25.93
CA GLY A 480 -17.31 16.10 25.11
C GLY A 480 -17.92 17.43 24.66
N ILE A 481 -19.19 17.45 24.24
CA ILE A 481 -19.90 18.71 23.92
C ILE A 481 -19.97 19.63 25.14
N ALA A 482 -20.28 19.09 26.33
CA ALA A 482 -20.36 19.89 27.55
C ALA A 482 -18.98 20.47 27.93
N ALA A 483 -17.91 19.69 27.78
CA ALA A 483 -16.55 20.18 28.01
C ALA A 483 -16.14 21.27 27.02
N TYR A 484 -16.60 21.17 25.76
CA TYR A 484 -16.40 22.23 24.76
C TYR A 484 -17.16 23.50 25.10
N LEU A 485 -18.41 23.42 25.56
CA LEU A 485 -19.16 24.62 25.96
C LEU A 485 -18.46 25.37 27.11
N GLU A 486 -18.01 24.66 28.15
CA GLU A 486 -17.24 25.25 29.25
C GLU A 486 -15.91 25.87 28.78
N ALA A 487 -15.18 25.18 27.91
CA ALA A 487 -13.95 25.73 27.34
C ALA A 487 -14.22 26.95 26.43
N ILE A 488 -15.32 26.97 25.70
CA ILE A 488 -15.72 28.11 24.86
C ILE A 488 -16.07 29.32 25.71
N ASP A 489 -16.75 29.14 26.84
CA ASP A 489 -17.04 30.21 27.79
C ASP A 489 -15.76 30.83 28.37
N GLN A 490 -14.74 29.99 28.59
CA GLN A 490 -13.42 30.43 29.04
C GLN A 490 -12.50 30.91 27.88
N GLY A 491 -13.03 31.01 26.66
CA GLY A 491 -12.36 31.64 25.52
C GLY A 491 -11.42 30.75 24.73
N VAL A 492 -11.71 29.45 24.59
CA VAL A 492 -10.95 28.59 23.66
C VAL A 492 -11.12 29.09 22.23
N HIS A 493 -10.06 28.99 21.43
CA HIS A 493 -10.05 29.58 20.09
C HIS A 493 -10.53 28.56 19.05
N ILE A 494 -10.03 27.32 19.15
CA ILE A 494 -10.29 26.26 18.19
C ILE A 494 -10.67 24.98 18.94
N VAL A 495 -11.64 24.23 18.43
CA VAL A 495 -11.94 22.87 18.89
C VAL A 495 -11.97 21.86 17.74
N ASP A 496 -11.57 20.63 18.02
CA ASP A 496 -11.67 19.51 17.06
C ASP A 496 -13.06 18.88 17.09
N CYS A 497 -13.68 18.68 15.94
CA CYS A 497 -14.98 18.03 15.84
C CYS A 497 -15.00 17.06 14.65
N ALA A 498 -15.94 16.12 14.66
CA ALA A 498 -16.20 15.25 13.51
C ALA A 498 -17.64 15.43 13.01
N PHE A 499 -17.90 15.22 11.72
CA PHE A 499 -19.28 15.19 11.21
C PHE A 499 -20.10 14.14 11.96
N ALA A 500 -21.39 14.42 12.19
CA ALA A 500 -22.21 13.63 13.14
C ALA A 500 -22.16 12.10 12.93
N PRO A 501 -22.24 11.55 11.70
CA PRO A 501 -22.16 10.10 11.48
C PRO A 501 -20.78 9.50 11.77
N MET A 502 -19.76 10.33 11.97
CA MET A 502 -18.38 9.96 12.29
C MET A 502 -17.95 10.50 13.67
N ALA A 503 -18.89 11.00 14.47
CA ALA A 503 -18.65 11.58 15.79
C ALA A 503 -19.15 10.66 16.92
N GLY A 504 -18.88 11.07 18.17
CA GLY A 504 -19.36 10.37 19.36
C GLY A 504 -18.57 9.11 19.68
N LEU A 505 -18.91 8.47 20.80
CA LEU A 505 -18.16 7.30 21.31
C LEU A 505 -16.68 7.64 21.41
N THR A 506 -15.79 6.79 20.91
CA THR A 506 -14.35 7.04 20.91
C THR A 506 -13.92 8.10 19.90
N SER A 507 -14.80 8.70 19.10
CA SER A 507 -14.49 9.80 18.18
C SER A 507 -14.58 11.17 18.88
N GLN A 508 -14.35 12.25 18.13
CA GLN A 508 -14.57 13.61 18.59
C GLN A 508 -16.06 13.91 18.85
N PRO A 509 -16.36 14.98 19.61
CA PRO A 509 -17.72 15.53 19.69
C PRO A 509 -18.28 15.92 18.31
N SER A 510 -19.60 15.86 18.18
CA SER A 510 -20.27 16.13 16.90
C SER A 510 -20.17 17.61 16.50
N LEU A 511 -19.62 17.84 15.31
CA LEU A 511 -19.54 19.14 14.65
C LEU A 511 -20.95 19.73 14.46
N ASN A 512 -21.87 18.94 13.92
CA ASN A 512 -23.25 19.38 13.69
C ASN A 512 -23.99 19.72 14.99
N ALA A 513 -23.75 18.96 16.06
CA ALA A 513 -24.33 19.23 17.36
C ALA A 513 -23.77 20.53 17.95
N LEU A 514 -22.45 20.71 17.95
CA LEU A 514 -21.81 21.91 18.48
C LEU A 514 -22.24 23.17 17.72
N VAL A 515 -22.29 23.12 16.38
CA VAL A 515 -22.81 24.22 15.55
C VAL A 515 -24.27 24.56 15.90
N SER A 516 -25.08 23.57 16.27
CA SER A 516 -26.46 23.82 16.71
C SER A 516 -26.50 24.45 18.11
N SER A 517 -25.71 23.93 19.03
CA SER A 517 -25.65 24.39 20.42
C SER A 517 -25.17 25.84 20.55
N LEU A 518 -24.25 26.26 19.66
CA LEU A 518 -23.68 27.61 19.68
C LEU A 518 -24.48 28.64 18.86
N ARG A 519 -25.62 28.25 18.25
CA ARG A 519 -26.40 29.17 17.42
C ARG A 519 -26.97 30.32 18.27
N GLY A 520 -26.58 31.54 17.94
CA GLY A 520 -26.95 32.74 18.71
C GLY A 520 -26.19 32.91 20.02
N TYR A 521 -25.20 32.06 20.29
CA TYR A 521 -24.32 32.16 21.44
C TYR A 521 -23.27 33.27 21.23
N PRO A 522 -22.72 33.92 22.28
CA PRO A 522 -21.73 35.00 22.10
C PRO A 522 -20.52 34.64 21.23
N ARG A 523 -20.11 33.37 21.23
CA ARG A 523 -19.02 32.81 20.42
C ARG A 523 -19.51 31.85 19.32
N ASP A 524 -20.66 32.15 18.71
CA ASP A 524 -21.24 31.38 17.59
C ASP A 524 -20.18 31.11 16.51
N THR A 525 -20.12 29.87 16.04
CA THR A 525 -19.20 29.41 14.97
C THR A 525 -19.42 30.09 13.62
N GLN A 526 -20.60 30.68 13.40
CA GLN A 526 -21.09 31.23 12.13
C GLN A 526 -21.27 30.19 11.02
N LEU A 527 -21.10 28.90 11.33
CA LEU A 527 -21.43 27.79 10.45
C LEU A 527 -22.92 27.45 10.55
N THR A 528 -23.46 26.80 9.52
CA THR A 528 -24.88 26.36 9.53
C THR A 528 -25.02 24.92 9.08
N ASN A 529 -25.82 24.13 9.82
CA ASN A 529 -26.12 22.77 9.41
C ASN A 529 -26.85 22.68 8.07
N LYS A 530 -27.52 23.74 7.63
CA LYS A 530 -28.09 23.79 6.28
C LYS A 530 -27.02 23.58 5.18
N LYS A 531 -25.82 24.13 5.36
CA LYS A 531 -24.69 23.93 4.44
C LYS A 531 -23.93 22.63 4.70
N LEU A 532 -23.82 22.24 5.98
CA LEU A 532 -22.98 21.13 6.42
C LEU A 532 -23.65 19.76 6.36
N GLN A 533 -24.98 19.69 6.43
CA GLN A 533 -25.72 18.42 6.47
C GLN A 533 -25.44 17.51 5.27
N PRO A 534 -25.34 18.01 4.02
CA PRO A 534 -24.96 17.15 2.88
C PRO A 534 -23.61 16.45 3.05
N LEU A 535 -22.65 17.06 3.75
CA LEU A 535 -21.36 16.42 4.06
C LEU A 535 -21.53 15.28 5.07
N ALA A 536 -22.39 15.49 6.08
CA ALA A 536 -22.73 14.44 7.04
C ALA A 536 -23.46 13.28 6.35
N ASP A 537 -24.45 13.56 5.51
CA ASP A 537 -25.23 12.54 4.78
C ASP A 537 -24.32 11.63 3.92
N TYR A 538 -23.28 12.20 3.30
CA TYR A 538 -22.27 11.40 2.59
C TYR A 538 -21.53 10.43 3.53
N TRP A 539 -21.08 10.92 4.69
CA TRP A 539 -20.35 10.09 5.66
C TRP A 539 -21.23 9.02 6.30
N GLU A 540 -22.53 9.28 6.45
CA GLU A 540 -23.51 8.27 6.87
C GLU A 540 -23.50 7.08 5.91
N ASP A 541 -23.63 7.33 4.61
CA ASP A 541 -23.64 6.27 3.59
C ASP A 541 -22.28 5.55 3.51
N VAL A 542 -21.17 6.30 3.51
CA VAL A 542 -19.83 5.72 3.41
C VAL A 542 -19.50 4.82 4.59
N ARG A 543 -19.91 5.21 5.81
CA ARG A 543 -19.62 4.45 7.03
C ARG A 543 -20.16 3.01 6.96
N GLU A 544 -21.27 2.78 6.27
CA GLU A 544 -21.85 1.43 6.12
C GLU A 544 -20.88 0.44 5.47
N VAL A 545 -20.10 0.89 4.48
CA VAL A 545 -19.09 0.06 3.79
C VAL A 545 -18.04 -0.47 4.77
N TYR A 546 -17.76 0.29 5.83
CA TYR A 546 -16.76 0.01 6.84
C TYR A 546 -17.31 -0.71 8.07
N SER A 547 -18.57 -1.17 8.06
CA SER A 547 -19.21 -1.81 9.22
C SER A 547 -18.40 -2.95 9.87
N PRO A 548 -17.60 -3.77 9.15
CA PRO A 548 -16.77 -4.80 9.79
C PRO A 548 -15.67 -4.26 10.71
N PHE A 549 -15.32 -2.97 10.59
CA PHE A 549 -14.22 -2.32 11.32
C PHE A 549 -14.68 -1.47 12.50
N GLU A 550 -15.98 -1.46 12.81
CA GLU A 550 -16.55 -0.73 13.95
C GLU A 550 -15.87 -1.09 15.27
N CYS A 551 -15.59 -0.08 16.10
CA CYS A 551 -14.87 -0.24 17.38
C CYS A 551 -15.63 -1.12 18.39
N GLY A 552 -16.93 -1.33 18.18
CA GLY A 552 -17.78 -2.24 18.94
C GLY A 552 -18.39 -1.65 20.21
N LEU A 553 -18.07 -0.40 20.56
CA LEU A 553 -18.84 0.35 21.56
C LEU A 553 -20.20 0.73 20.97
N LYS A 554 -21.27 0.48 21.73
CA LYS A 554 -22.65 0.81 21.32
C LYS A 554 -23.14 2.12 21.94
N SER A 555 -22.47 2.61 22.97
CA SER A 555 -22.81 3.82 23.72
C SER A 555 -21.55 4.40 24.36
N SER A 556 -21.64 5.64 24.83
CA SER A 556 -20.62 6.24 25.69
C SER A 556 -20.43 5.43 26.98
N THR A 557 -19.28 5.61 27.62
CA THR A 557 -18.93 4.94 28.87
C THR A 557 -18.11 5.85 29.79
N SER A 558 -18.57 5.99 31.04
CA SER A 558 -17.84 6.75 32.07
C SER A 558 -16.66 5.97 32.67
N GLU A 559 -16.51 4.67 32.36
CA GLU A 559 -15.37 3.88 32.84
C GLU A 559 -14.04 4.42 32.32
N VAL A 560 -14.05 5.22 31.25
CA VAL A 560 -12.84 5.87 30.73
C VAL A 560 -12.17 6.76 31.78
N TYR A 561 -12.93 7.37 32.69
CA TYR A 561 -12.37 8.13 33.82
C TYR A 561 -11.65 7.25 34.85
N PHE A 562 -11.88 5.94 34.84
CA PHE A 562 -11.22 4.98 35.71
C PHE A 562 -9.98 4.37 35.06
N HIS A 563 -10.12 3.83 33.85
CA HIS A 563 -9.02 3.10 33.19
C HIS A 563 -8.16 3.96 32.27
N GLU A 564 -8.64 5.13 31.83
CA GLU A 564 -7.90 6.09 31.00
C GLU A 564 -7.33 5.47 29.71
N ILE A 565 -8.08 4.55 29.07
CA ILE A 565 -7.68 3.92 27.81
C ILE A 565 -8.13 4.88 26.70
N PRO A 566 -7.20 5.39 25.86
CA PRO A 566 -7.56 6.31 24.79
C PRO A 566 -8.35 5.60 23.68
N GLY A 567 -9.11 6.38 22.90
CA GLY A 567 -10.06 5.85 21.90
C GLY A 567 -9.43 4.85 20.94
N GLY A 568 -8.35 5.25 20.26
CA GLY A 568 -7.62 4.38 19.33
C GLY A 568 -6.95 3.15 19.99
N GLN A 569 -6.67 3.18 21.30
CA GLN A 569 -6.20 1.97 22.00
C GLN A 569 -7.36 1.03 22.31
N TYR A 570 -8.55 1.54 22.61
CA TYR A 570 -9.72 0.71 22.89
C TYR A 570 -10.10 -0.15 21.68
N SER A 571 -10.15 0.46 20.49
CA SER A 571 -10.47 -0.24 19.23
C SER A 571 -9.42 -1.28 18.83
N ASN A 572 -8.18 -1.16 19.28
CA ASN A 572 -7.10 -2.14 19.03
C ASN A 572 -6.99 -3.22 20.12
N LEU A 573 -7.08 -2.82 21.40
CA LEU A 573 -6.83 -3.71 22.54
C LEU A 573 -7.93 -4.76 22.70
N ARG A 574 -9.19 -4.41 22.43
CA ARG A 574 -10.32 -5.36 22.58
C ARG A 574 -10.24 -6.51 21.57
N PRO A 575 -10.02 -6.27 20.25
CA PRO A 575 -9.72 -7.35 19.30
C PRO A 575 -8.49 -8.18 19.68
N GLN A 576 -7.39 -7.55 20.12
CA GLN A 576 -6.18 -8.26 20.56
C GLN A 576 -6.48 -9.22 21.73
N VAL A 577 -7.26 -8.77 22.72
CA VAL A 577 -7.71 -9.60 23.84
C VAL A 577 -8.62 -10.74 23.37
N GLN A 578 -9.47 -10.50 22.37
CA GLN A 578 -10.31 -11.53 21.76
C GLN A 578 -9.48 -12.61 21.05
N GLU A 579 -8.49 -12.22 20.25
CA GLU A 579 -7.57 -13.14 19.56
C GLU A 579 -6.79 -14.02 20.53
N MET A 580 -6.52 -13.52 21.74
CA MET A 580 -5.87 -14.28 22.82
C MET A 580 -6.84 -15.13 23.66
N GLY A 581 -8.14 -15.18 23.30
CA GLY A 581 -9.15 -15.93 24.04
C GLY A 581 -9.52 -15.34 25.41
N LEU A 582 -9.12 -14.09 25.68
CA LEU A 582 -9.30 -13.43 26.99
C LEU A 582 -10.51 -12.48 27.03
N LEU A 583 -11.35 -12.45 25.98
CA LEU A 583 -12.52 -11.56 25.91
C LEU A 583 -13.48 -11.70 27.11
N PRO A 584 -13.77 -12.90 27.66
CA PRO A 584 -14.59 -13.03 28.88
C PRO A 584 -13.99 -12.29 30.10
N ARG A 585 -12.68 -12.04 30.10
CA ARG A 585 -11.95 -11.31 31.13
C ARG A 585 -11.70 -9.83 30.77
N TRP A 586 -12.47 -9.26 29.84
CA TRP A 586 -12.28 -7.87 29.41
C TRP A 586 -12.32 -6.85 30.56
N ASN A 587 -13.19 -7.05 31.55
CA ASN A 587 -13.23 -6.21 32.74
C ASN A 587 -11.95 -6.32 33.58
N ASP A 588 -11.34 -7.51 33.62
CA ASP A 588 -10.03 -7.68 34.27
C ASP A 588 -8.93 -6.95 33.52
N VAL A 589 -8.98 -6.91 32.19
CA VAL A 589 -8.03 -6.15 31.37
C VAL A 589 -8.14 -4.65 31.64
N LYS A 590 -9.35 -4.09 31.67
CA LYS A 590 -9.56 -2.66 32.01
C LYS A 590 -9.03 -2.33 33.41
N TYR A 591 -9.28 -3.20 34.38
CA TYR A 591 -8.76 -3.04 35.74
C TYR A 591 -7.23 -3.15 35.79
N ALA A 592 -6.65 -4.15 35.12
CA ALA A 592 -5.22 -4.32 35.01
C ALA A 592 -4.55 -3.11 34.35
N PHE A 593 -5.18 -2.51 33.34
CA PHE A 593 -4.69 -1.31 32.68
C PHE A 593 -4.60 -0.12 33.65
N ALA A 594 -5.62 0.09 34.48
CA ALA A 594 -5.62 1.10 35.54
C ALA A 594 -4.52 0.84 36.59
N VAL A 595 -4.35 -0.43 37.00
CA VAL A 595 -3.29 -0.84 37.94
C VAL A 595 -1.91 -0.59 37.35
N VAL A 596 -1.68 -1.01 36.10
CA VAL A 596 -0.40 -0.82 35.40
C VAL A 596 -0.05 0.64 35.30
N ASN A 597 -1.01 1.53 35.02
CA ASN A 597 -0.74 2.97 34.99
C ASN A 597 -0.06 3.46 36.28
N LEU A 598 -0.54 3.02 37.46
CA LEU A 598 0.12 3.34 38.73
C LEU A 598 1.47 2.65 38.88
N LEU A 599 1.59 1.38 38.48
CA LEU A 599 2.86 0.62 38.53
C LEU A 599 3.99 1.30 37.75
N VAL A 600 3.66 1.94 36.62
CA VAL A 600 4.65 2.60 35.77
C VAL A 600 4.87 4.07 36.12
N GLY A 601 4.26 4.55 37.22
CA GLY A 601 4.48 5.87 37.78
C GLY A 601 3.38 6.90 37.53
N ASP A 602 2.19 6.48 37.07
CA ASP A 602 1.08 7.33 36.60
C ASP A 602 1.49 8.23 35.43
N ILE A 603 1.24 7.81 34.18
CA ILE A 603 1.77 8.47 32.97
C ILE A 603 0.67 8.95 32.01
N PRO A 604 0.96 9.91 31.10
CA PRO A 604 0.12 10.14 29.94
C PRO A 604 0.12 8.88 29.05
N LYS A 605 -1.07 8.50 28.59
CA LYS A 605 -1.30 7.24 27.86
C LYS A 605 -1.82 7.52 26.46
N VAL A 606 -0.89 7.65 25.53
CA VAL A 606 -1.14 7.83 24.09
C VAL A 606 -0.12 6.99 23.33
N THR A 607 -0.34 6.68 22.06
CA THR A 607 0.60 5.82 21.33
C THR A 607 2.04 6.40 21.35
N PRO A 608 3.08 5.64 21.76
CA PRO A 608 3.08 4.21 22.06
C PRO A 608 2.95 3.85 23.56
N SER A 609 2.95 4.80 24.49
CA SER A 609 2.82 4.53 25.95
C SER A 609 1.53 3.79 26.30
N SER A 610 0.41 4.09 25.65
CA SER A 610 -0.86 3.37 25.85
C SER A 610 -0.80 1.90 25.43
N LYS A 611 -0.02 1.58 24.39
CA LYS A 611 0.22 0.21 23.94
C LYS A 611 1.04 -0.55 24.99
N MET A 612 2.11 0.07 25.49
CA MET A 612 2.94 -0.52 26.55
C MET A 612 2.10 -0.87 27.79
N VAL A 613 1.24 0.04 28.25
CA VAL A 613 0.34 -0.23 29.38
C VAL A 613 -0.62 -1.38 29.07
N GLY A 614 -1.14 -1.47 27.84
CA GLY A 614 -1.99 -2.56 27.38
C GLY A 614 -1.29 -3.92 27.34
N ASP A 615 -0.07 -3.98 26.78
CA ASP A 615 0.74 -5.19 26.72
C ASP A 615 1.08 -5.68 28.14
N PHE A 616 1.43 -4.76 29.04
CA PHE A 616 1.71 -5.11 30.44
C PHE A 616 0.46 -5.59 31.17
N ALA A 617 -0.70 -4.98 30.93
CA ALA A 617 -1.97 -5.41 31.51
C ALA A 617 -2.34 -6.85 31.11
N ILE A 618 -2.18 -7.18 29.82
CA ILE A 618 -2.39 -8.55 29.31
C ILE A 618 -1.36 -9.51 29.94
N PHE A 619 -0.10 -9.10 30.01
CA PHE A 619 0.97 -9.89 30.61
C PHE A 619 0.69 -10.24 32.08
N LEU A 620 0.24 -9.27 32.88
CA LEU A 620 -0.13 -9.51 34.28
C LEU A 620 -1.26 -10.54 34.41
N LEU A 621 -2.25 -10.49 33.51
CA LEU A 621 -3.38 -11.41 33.54
C LEU A 621 -3.02 -12.82 33.08
N LYS A 622 -2.18 -12.96 32.06
CA LYS A 622 -1.74 -14.27 31.55
C LYS A 622 -0.84 -15.02 32.53
N ASN A 623 -0.09 -14.29 33.34
CA ASN A 623 0.82 -14.87 34.34
C ASN A 623 0.24 -14.87 35.75
N ASP A 624 -1.06 -14.57 35.90
CA ASP A 624 -1.77 -14.49 37.18
C ASP A 624 -1.08 -13.58 38.22
N LEU A 625 -0.44 -12.50 37.76
CA LEU A 625 0.32 -11.56 38.60
C LEU A 625 -0.54 -10.43 39.18
N LEU A 626 -1.71 -10.14 38.58
CA LEU A 626 -2.61 -9.09 39.06
C LEU A 626 -3.19 -9.43 40.43
N VAL A 627 -3.06 -8.51 41.40
CA VAL A 627 -3.65 -8.64 42.74
C VAL A 627 -4.68 -7.53 42.96
N ARG A 628 -5.90 -7.90 43.36
CA ARG A 628 -6.97 -6.95 43.68
C ARG A 628 -7.06 -6.69 45.18
N ARG A 629 -7.23 -5.43 45.54
CA ARG A 629 -7.45 -4.90 46.90
C ARG A 629 -8.55 -3.83 46.87
N ASP A 630 -8.86 -3.26 48.03
CA ASP A 630 -9.96 -2.31 48.22
C ASP A 630 -9.75 -0.99 47.45
N THR A 631 -8.50 -0.57 47.26
CA THR A 631 -8.14 0.62 46.47
C THR A 631 -7.23 0.27 45.31
N LEU A 632 -7.18 1.16 44.30
CA LEU A 632 -6.32 0.96 43.13
C LEU A 632 -4.84 1.04 43.52
N GLU A 633 -4.49 1.93 44.45
CA GLU A 633 -3.14 2.09 44.98
C GLU A 633 -2.68 0.85 45.76
N ALA A 634 -3.57 0.30 46.61
CA ALA A 634 -3.27 -0.95 47.33
C ALA A 634 -3.14 -2.14 46.36
N SER A 635 -3.90 -2.14 45.27
CA SER A 635 -3.82 -3.17 44.23
C SER A 635 -2.54 -3.06 43.43
N ALA A 636 -2.11 -1.83 43.09
CA ALA A 636 -0.83 -1.57 42.46
C ALA A 636 0.34 -1.99 43.36
N ALA A 637 0.36 -1.57 44.63
CA ALA A 637 1.41 -1.97 45.56
C ALA A 637 1.50 -3.50 45.72
N ALA A 638 0.37 -4.19 45.94
CA ALA A 638 0.34 -5.64 46.08
C ALA A 638 0.75 -6.37 44.78
N THR A 639 0.34 -5.86 43.62
CA THR A 639 0.74 -6.39 42.31
C THR A 639 2.23 -6.18 42.08
N GLN A 640 2.78 -5.01 42.42
CA GLN A 640 4.21 -4.72 42.33
C GLN A 640 5.02 -5.70 43.17
N SER A 641 4.66 -5.92 44.43
CA SER A 641 5.36 -6.89 45.29
C SER A 641 5.37 -8.30 44.68
N LYS A 642 4.26 -8.73 44.07
CA LYS A 642 4.19 -10.03 43.40
C LYS A 642 5.07 -10.08 42.14
N VAL A 643 5.04 -9.04 41.31
CA VAL A 643 5.89 -8.93 40.11
C VAL A 643 7.37 -8.94 40.48
N LEU A 644 7.77 -8.20 41.53
CA LEU A 644 9.16 -8.15 42.01
C LEU A 644 9.63 -9.49 42.54
N ALA A 645 8.80 -10.17 43.34
CA ALA A 645 9.12 -11.50 43.88
C ALA A 645 9.35 -12.54 42.78
N ASP A 646 8.62 -12.42 41.66
CA ASP A 646 8.69 -13.31 40.52
C ASP A 646 9.60 -12.81 39.38
N SER A 647 10.20 -11.62 39.51
CA SER A 647 10.86 -10.92 38.38
C SER A 647 11.98 -11.73 37.72
N SER A 648 12.73 -12.52 38.48
CA SER A 648 13.82 -13.37 37.98
C SER A 648 13.36 -14.39 36.94
N ARG A 649 12.13 -14.92 37.08
CA ARG A 649 11.53 -15.94 36.20
C ARG A 649 10.61 -15.38 35.10
N LEU A 650 10.41 -14.06 35.06
CA LEU A 650 9.48 -13.40 34.14
C LEU A 650 10.20 -12.79 32.94
N ASP A 651 9.69 -13.04 31.74
CA ASP A 651 10.11 -12.38 30.51
C ASP A 651 9.08 -11.31 30.12
N PHE A 652 9.42 -10.05 30.37
CA PHE A 652 8.52 -8.93 30.13
C PHE A 652 8.32 -8.65 28.64
N PRO A 653 7.15 -8.13 28.23
CA PRO A 653 6.94 -7.70 26.84
C PRO A 653 7.98 -6.67 26.41
N VAL A 654 8.41 -6.73 25.15
CA VAL A 654 9.42 -5.81 24.58
C VAL A 654 9.04 -4.34 24.80
N SER A 655 7.76 -3.98 24.61
CA SER A 655 7.27 -2.61 24.82
C SER A 655 7.47 -2.11 26.27
N VAL A 656 7.37 -3.00 27.26
CA VAL A 656 7.60 -2.69 28.68
C VAL A 656 9.08 -2.51 28.95
N VAL A 657 9.92 -3.38 28.40
CA VAL A 657 11.39 -3.27 28.49
C VAL A 657 11.85 -1.95 27.88
N GLU A 658 11.41 -1.62 26.66
CA GLU A 658 11.80 -0.40 25.95
C GLU A 658 11.35 0.88 26.67
N TYR A 659 10.18 0.86 27.32
CA TYR A 659 9.76 1.95 28.20
C TYR A 659 10.74 2.16 29.34
N PHE A 660 11.04 1.11 30.11
CA PHE A 660 11.97 1.22 31.23
C PHE A 660 13.41 1.50 30.80
N GLN A 661 13.79 1.17 29.57
CA GLN A 661 15.07 1.61 28.98
C GLN A 661 15.12 3.11 28.72
N GLY A 662 14.00 3.82 28.66
CA GLY A 662 13.93 5.23 28.26
C GLY A 662 13.83 5.43 26.75
N ARG A 663 13.60 4.38 25.95
CA ARG A 663 13.57 4.49 24.48
C ARG A 663 12.36 5.25 23.94
N ILE A 664 11.29 5.36 24.71
CA ILE A 664 10.07 6.10 24.36
C ILE A 664 10.00 7.49 25.00
N GLY A 665 11.09 7.96 25.62
CA GLY A 665 11.17 9.23 26.33
C GLY A 665 11.14 9.07 27.86
N MET A 666 11.25 10.20 28.55
CA MET A 666 11.26 10.25 30.02
C MET A 666 9.85 10.58 30.56
N PRO A 667 9.27 9.73 31.44
CA PRO A 667 7.97 10.03 32.02
C PRO A 667 8.05 11.18 33.03
N PRO A 668 7.00 12.03 33.15
CA PRO A 668 6.96 13.06 34.18
C PRO A 668 7.11 12.42 35.57
N GLY A 669 8.07 12.91 36.37
CA GLY A 669 8.37 12.33 37.69
C GLY A 669 9.30 11.11 37.69
N GLY A 670 9.82 10.68 36.53
CA GLY A 670 10.80 9.61 36.41
C GLY A 670 10.22 8.19 36.50
N PHE A 671 11.10 7.18 36.42
CA PHE A 671 10.73 5.77 36.47
C PHE A 671 10.70 5.22 37.91
N PRO A 672 9.77 4.32 38.25
CA PRO A 672 9.82 3.56 39.51
C PRO A 672 11.06 2.66 39.60
N GLY A 673 11.98 2.96 40.54
CA GLY A 673 13.33 2.37 40.60
C GLY A 673 13.37 0.84 40.69
N GLU A 674 12.74 0.25 41.71
CA GLU A 674 12.77 -1.21 41.91
C GLU A 674 12.18 -1.99 40.74
N LEU A 675 11.05 -1.50 40.17
CA LEU A 675 10.41 -2.15 39.04
C LEU A 675 11.24 -1.99 37.76
N ARG A 676 11.88 -0.84 37.55
CA ARG A 676 12.79 -0.61 36.43
C ARG A 676 13.94 -1.61 36.46
N GLU A 677 14.60 -1.76 37.60
CA GLU A 677 15.71 -2.71 37.76
C GLU A 677 15.26 -4.15 37.49
N ALA A 678 14.11 -4.55 38.05
CA ALA A 678 13.55 -5.88 37.88
C ALA A 678 13.18 -6.22 36.42
N VAL A 679 12.66 -5.25 35.65
CA VAL A 679 12.35 -5.42 34.23
C VAL A 679 13.61 -5.45 33.38
N LEU A 680 14.57 -4.56 33.65
CA LEU A 680 15.76 -4.41 32.82
C LEU A 680 16.80 -5.50 33.05
N LYS A 681 16.93 -6.06 34.26
CA LYS A 681 17.91 -7.12 34.56
C LYS A 681 19.34 -6.78 34.08
N GLY A 682 19.75 -5.52 34.22
CA GLY A 682 21.06 -5.01 33.78
C GLY A 682 21.15 -4.59 32.31
N LEU A 683 20.04 -4.58 31.55
CA LEU A 683 20.00 -4.01 30.20
C LEU A 683 20.31 -2.51 30.21
N PRO A 684 20.96 -1.99 29.14
CA PRO A 684 21.36 -0.59 29.08
C PRO A 684 20.15 0.35 29.02
N THR A 685 20.32 1.52 29.64
CA THR A 685 19.36 2.63 29.66
C THR A 685 19.80 3.76 28.74
N VAL A 686 18.83 4.52 28.25
CA VAL A 686 19.00 5.77 27.51
C VAL A 686 18.71 6.92 28.46
N GLU A 687 19.62 7.90 28.53
CA GLU A 687 19.41 9.16 29.23
C GLU A 687 19.12 10.27 28.22
N GLY A 688 18.16 11.15 28.55
CA GLY A 688 17.73 12.24 27.67
C GLY A 688 17.00 11.76 26.41
N ARG A 689 17.05 12.57 25.36
CA ARG A 689 16.35 12.35 24.09
C ARG A 689 16.96 11.17 23.31
N PRO A 690 16.20 10.08 23.02
CA PRO A 690 16.77 8.88 22.39
C PRO A 690 17.37 9.08 20.99
N SER A 691 16.92 10.09 20.23
CA SER A 691 17.44 10.37 18.89
C SER A 691 18.78 11.12 18.90
N ALA A 692 19.14 11.79 20.00
CA ALA A 692 20.31 12.68 20.05
C ALA A 692 21.64 11.95 19.83
N SER A 693 21.70 10.65 20.14
CA SER A 693 22.90 9.82 19.96
C SER A 693 22.94 9.10 18.61
N LEU A 694 21.91 9.23 17.77
CA LEU A 694 21.83 8.51 16.50
C LEU A 694 22.55 9.29 15.38
N PRO A 695 23.40 8.62 14.56
CA PRO A 695 24.04 9.27 13.43
C PRO A 695 23.02 9.66 12.36
N PRO A 696 23.31 10.67 11.51
CA PRO A 696 22.46 11.03 10.39
C PRO A 696 22.10 9.84 9.50
N PHE A 697 20.88 9.81 8.97
CA PHE A 697 20.38 8.71 8.16
C PHE A 697 20.77 8.89 6.69
N ASP A 698 21.40 7.87 6.09
CA ASP A 698 21.76 7.85 4.66
C ASP A 698 20.52 7.53 3.78
N LEU A 699 19.70 8.55 3.53
CA LEU A 699 18.50 8.42 2.68
C LEU A 699 18.85 8.14 1.22
N GLU A 700 19.91 8.75 0.68
CA GLU A 700 20.33 8.57 -0.72
C GLU A 700 20.82 7.14 -0.97
N GLY A 701 21.61 6.58 -0.05
CA GLY A 701 22.04 5.19 -0.10
C GLY A 701 20.86 4.21 -0.05
N LEU A 702 19.88 4.47 0.83
CA LEU A 702 18.66 3.66 0.88
C LEU A 702 17.86 3.74 -0.42
N GLN A 703 17.69 4.95 -0.98
CA GLN A 703 16.97 5.18 -2.23
C GLN A 703 17.60 4.42 -3.40
N ARG A 704 18.93 4.43 -3.52
CA ARG A 704 19.68 3.70 -4.56
C ARG A 704 19.47 2.18 -4.44
N LYS A 705 19.65 1.64 -3.23
CA LYS A 705 19.49 0.21 -2.94
C LYS A 705 18.06 -0.28 -3.20
N LEU A 706 17.06 0.50 -2.80
CA LEU A 706 15.66 0.18 -3.10
C LEU A 706 15.38 0.25 -4.60
N GLY A 707 15.99 1.20 -5.31
CA GLY A 707 15.83 1.32 -6.77
C GLY A 707 16.36 0.12 -7.54
N GLU A 708 17.49 -0.44 -7.11
CA GLU A 708 18.04 -1.70 -7.63
C GLU A 708 17.11 -2.87 -7.35
N THR A 709 16.55 -2.94 -6.13
CA THR A 709 15.68 -4.05 -5.69
C THR A 709 14.32 -4.05 -6.39
N VAL A 710 13.67 -2.89 -6.49
CA VAL A 710 12.34 -2.74 -7.10
C VAL A 710 12.44 -2.64 -8.64
N GLY A 711 13.63 -2.31 -9.17
CA GLY A 711 13.87 -2.17 -10.60
C GLY A 711 13.18 -0.94 -11.20
N ARG A 712 13.08 0.15 -10.42
CA ARG A 712 12.65 1.49 -10.86
C ARG A 712 13.26 2.56 -9.96
N GLN A 713 13.29 3.80 -10.42
CA GLN A 713 13.64 4.92 -9.56
C GLN A 713 12.64 5.03 -8.39
N ILE A 714 13.18 5.15 -7.18
CA ILE A 714 12.43 5.34 -5.94
C ILE A 714 12.34 6.83 -5.68
N ARG A 715 11.15 7.32 -5.30
CA ARG A 715 10.96 8.72 -4.94
C ARG A 715 11.49 8.99 -3.53
N GLN A 716 11.81 10.24 -3.22
CA GLN A 716 12.29 10.62 -1.89
C GLN A 716 11.28 10.28 -0.78
N ASP A 717 10.00 10.52 -1.02
CA ASP A 717 8.91 10.18 -0.09
C ASP A 717 8.80 8.66 0.17
N GLU A 718 9.02 7.82 -0.85
CA GLU A 718 9.08 6.36 -0.70
C GLU A 718 10.30 5.90 0.10
N ALA A 719 11.46 6.55 -0.08
CA ALA A 719 12.66 6.25 0.70
C ALA A 719 12.47 6.63 2.18
N ILE A 720 11.84 7.78 2.46
CA ILE A 720 11.45 8.19 3.82
C ILE A 720 10.46 7.17 4.42
N SER A 721 9.41 6.80 3.68
CA SER A 721 8.47 5.76 4.12
C SER A 721 9.17 4.43 4.44
N ALA A 722 10.15 4.03 3.62
CA ALA A 722 10.90 2.80 3.81
C ALA A 722 11.90 2.87 4.96
N ALA A 723 12.45 4.04 5.26
CA ALA A 723 13.27 4.25 6.45
C ALA A 723 12.43 4.15 7.74
N LEU A 724 11.21 4.72 7.72
CA LEU A 724 10.28 4.67 8.85
C LEU A 724 9.66 3.27 9.04
N TYR A 725 9.31 2.59 7.95
CA TYR A 725 8.63 1.30 7.93
C TYR A 725 9.20 0.29 6.91
N PRO A 726 10.41 -0.25 7.13
CA PRO A 726 11.11 -1.06 6.13
C PRO A 726 10.31 -2.29 5.65
N ARG A 727 9.72 -3.05 6.59
CA ARG A 727 8.96 -4.25 6.26
C ARG A 727 7.64 -3.93 5.56
N VAL A 728 6.94 -2.90 6.03
CA VAL A 728 5.65 -2.49 5.45
C VAL A 728 5.83 -2.01 4.01
N MET A 729 6.90 -1.25 3.75
CA MET A 729 7.20 -0.79 2.40
C MET A 729 7.63 -1.92 1.48
N ALA A 730 8.38 -2.92 1.98
CA ALA A 730 8.69 -4.11 1.20
C ALA A 730 7.41 -4.88 0.80
N ASP A 731 6.50 -5.09 1.75
CA ASP A 731 5.20 -5.74 1.50
C ASP A 731 4.33 -4.91 0.53
N TYR A 732 4.32 -3.58 0.67
CA TYR A 732 3.63 -2.67 -0.24
C TYR A 732 4.21 -2.73 -1.66
N PHE A 733 5.53 -2.74 -1.83
CA PHE A 733 6.14 -2.85 -3.16
C PHE A 733 5.84 -4.20 -3.83
N ASP A 734 5.83 -5.29 -3.06
CA ASP A 734 5.42 -6.61 -3.56
C ASP A 734 3.94 -6.61 -3.97
N ALA A 735 3.05 -6.08 -3.12
CA ALA A 735 1.62 -5.96 -3.41
C ALA A 735 1.35 -5.09 -4.64
N TYR A 736 1.99 -3.93 -4.73
CA TYR A 736 1.91 -3.03 -5.88
C TYR A 736 2.45 -3.71 -7.16
N GLY A 737 3.53 -4.47 -7.05
CA GLY A 737 4.07 -5.29 -8.14
C GLY A 737 3.06 -6.30 -8.67
N ARG A 738 2.30 -6.95 -7.78
CA ARG A 738 1.29 -7.96 -8.11
C ARG A 738 -0.04 -7.38 -8.62
N TYR A 739 -0.52 -6.28 -8.03
CA TYR A 739 -1.88 -5.79 -8.21
C TYR A 739 -2.00 -4.41 -8.87
N GLU A 740 -0.89 -3.67 -9.01
CA GLU A 740 -0.87 -2.22 -9.30
C GLU A 740 -1.60 -1.40 -8.23
N ASP A 741 -1.95 -0.17 -8.57
CA ASP A 741 -2.71 0.74 -7.72
C ASP A 741 -4.16 0.27 -7.56
N VAL A 742 -4.47 -0.26 -6.39
CA VAL A 742 -5.81 -0.70 -5.98
C VAL A 742 -6.61 0.43 -5.31
N SER A 743 -6.00 1.61 -5.07
CA SER A 743 -6.67 2.77 -4.46
C SER A 743 -7.77 3.35 -5.35
N ILE A 744 -7.70 3.11 -6.65
CA ILE A 744 -8.67 3.57 -7.67
C ILE A 744 -10.00 2.81 -7.63
N LEU A 745 -10.05 1.64 -6.99
CA LEU A 745 -11.30 0.89 -6.81
C LEU A 745 -12.20 1.61 -5.80
N ASP A 746 -13.51 1.57 -5.99
CA ASP A 746 -14.45 1.98 -4.96
C ASP A 746 -14.37 1.03 -3.74
N SER A 747 -14.74 1.53 -2.56
CA SER A 747 -14.57 0.77 -1.31
C SER A 747 -15.40 -0.51 -1.22
N PRO A 748 -16.66 -0.56 -1.69
CA PRO A 748 -17.38 -1.82 -1.83
C PRO A 748 -16.65 -2.86 -2.68
N THR A 749 -16.19 -2.49 -3.87
CA THR A 749 -15.43 -3.38 -4.75
C THR A 749 -14.11 -3.82 -4.12
N TYR A 750 -13.39 -2.91 -3.47
CA TYR A 750 -12.11 -3.19 -2.82
C TYR A 750 -12.25 -4.24 -1.70
N PHE A 751 -13.22 -4.09 -0.80
CA PHE A 751 -13.37 -4.99 0.35
C PHE A 751 -14.15 -6.27 0.05
N TYR A 752 -15.09 -6.23 -0.89
CA TYR A 752 -16.06 -7.30 -1.09
C TYR A 752 -16.04 -7.92 -2.48
N GLY A 753 -15.27 -7.35 -3.42
CA GLY A 753 -15.16 -7.85 -4.79
C GLY A 753 -16.41 -7.57 -5.61
N LEU A 754 -16.70 -8.47 -6.55
CA LEU A 754 -17.84 -8.35 -7.47
C LEU A 754 -18.75 -9.58 -7.38
N GLU A 755 -20.04 -9.36 -7.60
CA GLU A 755 -21.03 -10.39 -7.82
C GLU A 755 -21.14 -10.78 -9.30
N VAL A 756 -21.54 -12.02 -9.57
CA VAL A 756 -21.68 -12.51 -10.95
C VAL A 756 -22.72 -11.66 -11.69
N GLY A 757 -22.32 -11.08 -12.82
CA GLY A 757 -23.12 -10.15 -13.62
C GLY A 757 -22.90 -8.68 -13.30
N GLN A 758 -22.29 -8.35 -12.16
CA GLN A 758 -22.01 -6.97 -11.75
C GLN A 758 -20.95 -6.34 -12.67
N GLU A 759 -21.22 -5.12 -13.13
CA GLU A 759 -20.34 -4.30 -13.94
C GLU A 759 -19.93 -3.04 -13.15
N ILE A 760 -18.65 -2.69 -13.23
CA ILE A 760 -18.09 -1.49 -12.61
C ILE A 760 -17.25 -0.69 -13.62
N PHE A 761 -17.12 0.61 -13.33
CA PHE A 761 -16.30 1.55 -14.10
C PHE A 761 -15.13 2.01 -13.23
N VAL A 762 -13.92 1.63 -13.62
CA VAL A 762 -12.68 1.99 -12.90
C VAL A 762 -11.91 3.02 -13.71
N GLU A 763 -11.81 4.24 -13.20
CA GLU A 763 -11.04 5.31 -13.84
C GLU A 763 -9.55 5.15 -13.49
N LEU A 764 -8.71 4.89 -14.50
CA LEU A 764 -7.25 4.76 -14.32
C LEU A 764 -6.54 6.11 -14.30
N GLU A 765 -7.00 6.99 -15.19
CA GLU A 765 -6.51 8.34 -15.41
C GLU A 765 -7.59 9.08 -16.22
N PRO A 766 -7.63 10.43 -16.20
CA PRO A 766 -8.65 11.19 -16.92
C PRO A 766 -8.78 10.74 -18.38
N GLY A 767 -9.98 10.33 -18.77
CA GLY A 767 -10.28 9.83 -20.11
C GLY A 767 -9.95 8.35 -20.38
N LYS A 768 -9.46 7.59 -19.39
CA LYS A 768 -9.23 6.14 -19.50
C LYS A 768 -9.98 5.38 -18.40
N THR A 769 -11.12 4.81 -18.78
CA THR A 769 -11.97 3.99 -17.90
C THR A 769 -11.89 2.53 -18.31
N LEU A 770 -11.71 1.64 -17.34
CA LEU A 770 -11.90 0.20 -17.49
C LEU A 770 -13.34 -0.14 -17.13
N VAL A 771 -14.03 -0.81 -18.04
CA VAL A 771 -15.32 -1.45 -17.77
C VAL A 771 -15.03 -2.90 -17.40
N VAL A 772 -15.27 -3.26 -16.15
CA VAL A 772 -15.00 -4.60 -15.61
C VAL A 772 -16.32 -5.23 -15.23
N GLN A 773 -16.61 -6.42 -15.77
CA GLN A 773 -17.76 -7.22 -15.37
C GLN A 773 -17.29 -8.61 -14.91
N LEU A 774 -17.80 -9.11 -13.78
CA LEU A 774 -17.59 -10.49 -13.39
C LEU A 774 -18.55 -11.41 -14.15
N SER A 775 -18.04 -12.31 -14.96
CA SER A 775 -18.84 -13.22 -15.78
C SER A 775 -19.14 -14.54 -15.08
N ALA A 776 -18.15 -15.15 -14.41
CA ALA A 776 -18.31 -16.42 -13.69
C ALA A 776 -17.13 -16.70 -12.75
N VAL A 777 -17.35 -17.56 -11.76
CA VAL A 777 -16.30 -18.12 -10.90
C VAL A 777 -16.29 -19.65 -11.04
N GLY A 778 -15.17 -20.21 -11.50
CA GLY A 778 -14.99 -21.64 -11.68
C GLY A 778 -14.92 -22.42 -10.36
N LYS A 779 -15.13 -23.74 -10.46
CA LYS A 779 -14.81 -24.69 -9.38
C LYS A 779 -13.29 -24.77 -9.21
N PRO A 780 -12.79 -25.06 -7.99
CA PRO A 780 -11.37 -25.30 -7.79
C PRO A 780 -10.93 -26.57 -8.52
N ASP A 781 -9.77 -26.53 -9.16
CA ASP A 781 -9.10 -27.69 -9.74
C ASP A 781 -8.41 -28.55 -8.66
N ASP A 782 -7.74 -29.63 -9.08
CA ASP A 782 -7.05 -30.57 -8.18
C ASP A 782 -5.90 -29.91 -7.39
N ARG A 783 -5.42 -28.74 -7.84
CA ARG A 783 -4.39 -27.94 -7.16
C ARG A 783 -5.00 -26.88 -6.24
N GLY A 784 -6.33 -26.82 -6.14
CA GLY A 784 -7.06 -25.80 -5.38
C GLY A 784 -7.11 -24.44 -6.07
N MET A 785 -6.87 -24.36 -7.39
CA MET A 785 -6.93 -23.12 -8.15
C MET A 785 -8.31 -22.94 -8.79
N ARG A 786 -8.87 -21.75 -8.71
CA ARG A 786 -10.10 -21.35 -9.41
C ARG A 786 -9.78 -20.43 -10.57
N THR A 787 -10.48 -20.63 -11.68
CA THR A 787 -10.52 -19.66 -12.77
C THR A 787 -11.64 -18.64 -12.52
N VAL A 788 -11.30 -17.36 -12.45
CA VAL A 788 -12.27 -16.26 -12.36
C VAL A 788 -12.37 -15.58 -13.71
N TYR A 789 -13.58 -15.52 -14.27
CA TYR A 789 -13.85 -15.02 -15.62
C TYR A 789 -14.42 -13.61 -15.56
N PHE A 790 -13.80 -12.68 -16.28
CA PHE A 790 -14.23 -11.30 -16.39
C PHE A 790 -14.48 -10.92 -17.86
N ALA A 791 -15.30 -9.90 -18.08
CA ALA A 791 -15.23 -9.09 -19.29
C ALA A 791 -14.54 -7.76 -18.95
N LEU A 792 -13.48 -7.42 -19.70
CA LEU A 792 -12.74 -6.17 -19.57
C LEU A 792 -12.85 -5.38 -20.88
N ASN A 793 -13.54 -4.25 -20.86
CA ASN A 793 -13.85 -3.43 -22.05
C ASN A 793 -14.48 -4.27 -23.18
N GLY A 794 -15.44 -5.13 -22.82
CA GLY A 794 -16.14 -6.03 -23.75
C GLY A 794 -15.35 -7.28 -24.18
N HIS A 795 -14.14 -7.49 -23.66
CA HIS A 795 -13.32 -8.66 -24.00
C HIS A 795 -13.21 -9.65 -22.84
N ALA A 796 -13.40 -10.94 -23.12
CA ALA A 796 -13.20 -12.00 -22.14
C ALA A 796 -11.76 -12.00 -21.60
N ARG A 797 -11.65 -12.13 -20.28
CA ARG A 797 -10.41 -12.25 -19.51
C ARG A 797 -10.62 -13.30 -18.45
N GLN A 798 -9.53 -13.93 -18.04
CA GLN A 798 -9.54 -14.86 -16.93
C GLN A 798 -8.29 -14.67 -16.08
N VAL A 799 -8.42 -14.91 -14.78
CA VAL A 799 -7.32 -14.97 -13.83
C VAL A 799 -7.42 -16.26 -13.01
N MET A 800 -6.28 -16.79 -12.60
CA MET A 800 -6.20 -17.99 -11.77
C MET A 800 -5.91 -17.57 -10.33
N VAL A 801 -6.73 -18.03 -9.40
CA VAL A 801 -6.67 -17.64 -7.99
C VAL A 801 -6.66 -18.89 -7.13
N ARG A 802 -5.76 -18.96 -6.15
CA ARG A 802 -5.72 -20.08 -5.22
C ARG A 802 -6.82 -19.94 -4.18
N ASP A 803 -7.69 -20.94 -4.07
CA ASP A 803 -8.72 -21.01 -3.04
C ASP A 803 -8.11 -21.49 -1.72
N ARG A 804 -7.96 -20.56 -0.76
CA ARG A 804 -7.32 -20.83 0.54
C ARG A 804 -8.23 -21.57 1.52
N SER A 805 -9.53 -21.67 1.22
CA SER A 805 -10.48 -22.45 2.05
C SER A 805 -10.29 -23.95 1.87
N ARG A 806 -9.66 -24.37 0.77
CA ARG A 806 -9.29 -25.76 0.54
C ARG A 806 -7.92 -26.01 1.13
N ALA A 807 -7.86 -26.89 2.13
CA ALA A 807 -6.60 -27.53 2.49
C ALA A 807 -6.02 -28.12 1.22
N VAL A 808 -4.76 -27.84 0.94
CA VAL A 808 -4.00 -28.55 -0.09
C VAL A 808 -4.22 -30.03 0.22
N ALA A 809 -4.80 -30.79 -0.71
CA ALA A 809 -4.62 -32.24 -0.65
C ALA A 809 -3.10 -32.40 -0.64
N VAL A 810 -2.54 -32.74 0.53
CA VAL A 810 -1.10 -32.89 0.72
C VAL A 810 -0.63 -33.67 -0.48
N GLN A 811 0.14 -33.02 -1.35
CA GLN A 811 0.64 -33.67 -2.54
C GLN A 811 1.40 -34.88 -1.98
N GLU A 812 0.91 -36.10 -2.24
CA GLU A 812 1.54 -37.29 -1.71
C GLU A 812 3.02 -37.18 -2.07
N ALA A 813 3.87 -37.10 -1.05
CA ALA A 813 5.29 -36.94 -1.26
C ALA A 813 5.76 -38.10 -2.13
N ARG A 814 6.39 -37.76 -3.26
CA ARG A 814 6.87 -38.73 -4.25
C ARG A 814 7.65 -39.80 -3.49
N LYS A 815 7.25 -41.06 -3.59
CA LYS A 815 7.89 -42.14 -2.85
C LYS A 815 9.22 -42.55 -3.51
N VAL A 816 10.13 -43.08 -2.70
CA VAL A 816 11.36 -43.71 -3.18
C VAL A 816 11.00 -44.88 -4.10
N ASP A 817 11.67 -45.00 -5.25
CA ASP A 817 11.59 -46.21 -6.07
C ASP A 817 12.66 -47.15 -5.54
N ARG A 818 12.25 -48.28 -4.94
CA ARG A 818 13.18 -49.22 -4.29
C ARG A 818 14.14 -49.89 -5.29
N GLY A 819 13.85 -49.84 -6.59
CA GLY A 819 14.74 -50.32 -7.64
C GLY A 819 15.78 -49.31 -8.13
N ASN A 820 15.65 -48.03 -7.75
CA ASN A 820 16.53 -46.97 -8.23
C ASN A 820 17.59 -46.57 -7.18
N PRO A 821 18.88 -46.89 -7.38
CA PRO A 821 19.94 -46.57 -6.43
C PRO A 821 20.26 -45.05 -6.34
N GLU A 822 19.73 -44.23 -7.24
CA GLU A 822 19.86 -42.76 -7.18
C GLU A 822 18.89 -42.12 -6.19
N HIS A 823 17.83 -42.82 -5.80
CA HIS A 823 16.78 -42.28 -4.94
C HIS A 823 17.16 -42.42 -3.46
N VAL A 824 17.16 -41.30 -2.73
CA VAL A 824 17.39 -41.25 -1.28
C VAL A 824 16.07 -40.93 -0.59
N GLY A 825 15.54 -41.88 0.18
CA GLY A 825 14.25 -41.74 0.86
C GLY A 825 14.37 -41.54 2.38
N ALA A 826 13.30 -41.06 3.00
CA ALA A 826 13.16 -40.96 4.45
C ALA A 826 13.00 -42.35 5.06
N SER A 827 13.87 -42.71 6.01
CA SER A 827 13.82 -43.99 6.73
C SER A 827 12.73 -44.03 7.81
N MET A 828 12.24 -42.87 8.23
CA MET A 828 11.25 -42.71 9.30
C MET A 828 10.46 -41.41 9.09
N PRO A 829 9.24 -41.31 9.63
CA PRO A 829 8.50 -40.05 9.65
C PRO A 829 9.22 -39.01 10.53
N GLY A 830 9.17 -37.74 10.14
CA GLY A 830 9.81 -36.66 10.88
C GLY A 830 9.61 -35.29 10.25
N THR A 831 10.17 -34.25 10.85
CA THR A 831 10.16 -32.87 10.32
C THR A 831 11.54 -32.49 9.85
N VAL A 832 11.66 -31.86 8.68
CA VAL A 832 12.93 -31.42 8.13
C VAL A 832 13.41 -30.17 8.86
N ILE A 833 14.52 -30.27 9.60
CA ILE A 833 15.06 -29.16 10.42
C ILE A 833 16.31 -28.51 9.83
N ALA A 834 16.97 -29.16 8.86
CA ALA A 834 18.07 -28.57 8.10
C ALA A 834 18.18 -29.19 6.70
N LEU A 835 18.50 -28.34 5.71
CA LEU A 835 18.91 -28.74 4.36
C LEU A 835 20.42 -28.46 4.24
N HIS A 836 21.23 -29.47 3.92
CA HIS A 836 22.69 -29.32 3.86
C HIS A 836 23.22 -29.14 2.44
N THR A 837 22.37 -29.37 1.44
CA THR A 837 22.69 -29.27 0.01
C THR A 837 21.54 -28.63 -0.75
N LYS A 838 21.73 -28.38 -2.04
CA LYS A 838 20.70 -27.98 -3.00
C LYS A 838 20.86 -28.74 -4.32
N ALA A 839 19.84 -28.71 -5.16
CA ALA A 839 19.93 -29.26 -6.51
C ALA A 839 21.08 -28.58 -7.29
N GLY A 840 21.90 -29.39 -7.97
CA GLY A 840 23.11 -28.99 -8.68
C GLY A 840 24.42 -29.23 -7.91
N ASP A 841 24.37 -29.39 -6.59
CA ASP A 841 25.60 -29.59 -5.78
C ASP A 841 26.25 -30.95 -6.08
N ARG A 842 27.59 -31.01 -6.03
CA ARG A 842 28.35 -32.26 -6.01
C ARG A 842 28.58 -32.69 -4.57
N VAL A 843 28.31 -33.96 -4.27
CA VAL A 843 28.43 -34.53 -2.93
C VAL A 843 29.26 -35.81 -2.96
N ASP A 844 30.05 -36.05 -1.92
CA ASP A 844 30.74 -37.31 -1.69
C ASP A 844 29.83 -38.33 -1.00
N ALA A 845 30.18 -39.62 -1.10
CA ALA A 845 29.50 -40.67 -0.33
C ALA A 845 29.60 -40.38 1.18
N GLY A 846 28.47 -40.38 1.88
CA GLY A 846 28.37 -40.07 3.30
C GLY A 846 28.16 -38.58 3.64
N ALA A 847 28.16 -37.68 2.64
CA ALA A 847 27.87 -36.27 2.86
C ALA A 847 26.42 -36.06 3.37
N PRO A 848 26.18 -35.13 4.32
CA PRO A 848 24.83 -34.85 4.80
C PRO A 848 23.99 -34.19 3.71
N LEU A 849 22.73 -34.62 3.57
CA LEU A 849 21.76 -34.06 2.62
C LEU A 849 20.67 -33.29 3.36
N VAL A 850 20.09 -33.91 4.38
CA VAL A 850 18.95 -33.37 5.15
C VAL A 850 19.03 -33.84 6.60
N THR A 851 18.64 -33.01 7.56
CA THR A 851 18.40 -33.45 8.95
C THR A 851 16.90 -33.51 9.22
N LEU A 852 16.45 -34.65 9.74
CA LEU A 852 15.08 -34.87 10.18
C LEU A 852 15.01 -34.89 11.71
N GLU A 853 13.99 -34.30 12.29
CA GLU A 853 13.65 -34.42 13.72
C GLU A 853 12.40 -35.29 13.88
N ALA A 854 12.47 -36.32 14.72
CA ALA A 854 11.30 -37.02 15.21
C ALA A 854 11.46 -37.38 16.68
N MET A 855 10.40 -37.22 17.48
CA MET A 855 10.42 -37.51 18.92
C MET A 855 11.59 -36.84 19.68
N LYS A 856 11.93 -35.59 19.30
CA LYS A 856 13.06 -34.81 19.85
C LYS A 856 14.45 -35.40 19.57
N MET A 857 14.55 -36.33 18.61
CA MET A 857 15.81 -36.88 18.13
C MET A 857 16.08 -36.43 16.70
N GLU A 858 17.28 -35.93 16.46
CA GLU A 858 17.75 -35.51 15.14
C GLU A 858 18.46 -36.65 14.42
N THR A 859 18.11 -36.88 13.16
CA THR A 859 18.70 -37.90 12.29
C THR A 859 19.17 -37.23 10.99
N VAL A 860 20.47 -37.33 10.70
CA VAL A 860 21.05 -36.81 9.47
C VAL A 860 20.98 -37.87 8.37
N VAL A 861 20.22 -37.59 7.32
CA VAL A 861 20.16 -38.40 6.10
C VAL A 861 21.34 -38.04 5.21
N ARG A 862 22.14 -39.03 4.83
CA ARG A 862 23.41 -38.88 4.12
C ARG A 862 23.34 -39.46 2.71
N ALA A 863 24.17 -38.94 1.80
CA ALA A 863 24.29 -39.43 0.44
C ALA A 863 24.84 -40.87 0.43
N PRO A 864 24.18 -41.84 -0.23
CA PRO A 864 24.64 -43.23 -0.27
C PRO A 864 25.83 -43.42 -1.23
N ARG A 865 26.05 -42.48 -2.15
CA ARG A 865 27.12 -42.50 -3.16
C ARG A 865 27.61 -41.09 -3.44
N ALA A 866 28.80 -40.99 -4.05
CA ALA A 866 29.27 -39.73 -4.61
C ALA A 866 28.53 -39.43 -5.93
N GLY A 867 28.17 -38.18 -6.17
CA GLY A 867 27.38 -37.79 -7.34
C GLY A 867 26.92 -36.35 -7.33
N SER A 868 26.07 -35.98 -8.28
CA SER A 868 25.41 -34.67 -8.33
C SER A 868 23.97 -34.79 -7.82
N VAL A 869 23.57 -33.90 -6.91
CA VAL A 869 22.19 -33.82 -6.41
C VAL A 869 21.30 -33.28 -7.55
N LYS A 870 20.57 -34.14 -8.23
CA LYS A 870 19.65 -33.76 -9.33
C LYS A 870 18.40 -33.09 -8.78
N GLU A 871 17.87 -33.62 -7.68
CA GLU A 871 16.65 -33.12 -7.03
C GLU A 871 16.83 -33.14 -5.51
N LEU A 872 16.33 -32.12 -4.83
CA LEU A 872 16.10 -32.08 -3.38
C LEU A 872 14.67 -31.61 -3.16
N LEU A 873 13.80 -32.51 -2.70
CA LEU A 873 12.34 -32.34 -2.74
C LEU A 873 11.73 -31.67 -1.49
N PRO A 874 12.16 -31.97 -0.25
CA PRO A 874 11.51 -31.41 0.93
C PRO A 874 11.92 -29.96 1.19
N ALA A 875 11.01 -29.18 1.77
CA ALA A 875 11.28 -27.82 2.24
C ALA A 875 11.66 -27.82 3.73
N LEU A 876 12.38 -26.78 4.16
CA LEU A 876 12.64 -26.59 5.59
C LEU A 876 11.30 -26.51 6.36
N LYS A 877 11.21 -27.21 7.49
CA LYS A 877 10.01 -27.39 8.33
C LYS A 877 8.89 -28.23 7.72
N SER A 878 9.09 -28.89 6.57
CA SER A 878 8.08 -29.82 6.04
C SER A 878 8.09 -31.15 6.78
N ALA A 879 6.92 -31.74 6.97
CA ALA A 879 6.79 -33.12 7.46
C ALA A 879 7.05 -34.12 6.33
N VAL A 880 7.73 -35.22 6.65
CA VAL A 880 7.98 -36.36 5.76
C VAL A 880 7.53 -37.65 6.44
N GLN A 881 7.09 -38.62 5.66
CA GLN A 881 6.79 -39.99 6.09
C GLN A 881 7.87 -40.96 5.65
N ALA A 882 7.89 -42.15 6.27
CA ALA A 882 8.76 -43.22 5.82
C ALA A 882 8.49 -43.56 4.34
N GLY A 883 9.56 -43.67 3.56
CA GLY A 883 9.53 -43.96 2.13
C GLY A 883 9.33 -42.75 1.23
N ASP A 884 9.17 -41.53 1.77
CA ASP A 884 9.17 -40.31 0.96
C ASP A 884 10.54 -40.06 0.35
N LEU A 885 10.59 -39.67 -0.92
CA LEU A 885 11.82 -39.31 -1.63
C LEU A 885 12.32 -37.95 -1.12
N LEU A 886 13.54 -37.93 -0.61
CA LEU A 886 14.19 -36.73 -0.09
C LEU A 886 15.11 -36.10 -1.14
N ALA A 887 15.90 -36.91 -1.83
CA ALA A 887 16.84 -36.45 -2.85
C ALA A 887 17.05 -37.48 -3.97
N VAL A 888 17.52 -37.02 -5.13
CA VAL A 888 18.03 -37.86 -6.22
C VAL A 888 19.51 -37.53 -6.41
N VAL A 889 20.40 -38.51 -6.18
CA VAL A 889 21.86 -38.36 -6.31
C VAL A 889 22.33 -39.16 -7.53
N GLY A 890 22.59 -38.43 -8.62
CA GLY A 890 22.94 -38.93 -9.94
C GLY A 890 24.42 -39.04 -10.20
#